data_AF-A0A944LFZ8-F1
#
_entry.id   AF-A0A944LFZ8-F1
#
_cell.length_a   1.000
_cell.length_b   1.000
_cell.length_c   1.000
_cell.angle_alpha   90.00
_cell.angle_beta   90.00
_cell.angle_gamma   90.00
#
_symmetry.space_group_name_H-M   'P 1'
#
loop_
_entity.id
_entity.type
_entity.pdbx_description
1 polymer ?
#
loop_
_entity_poly.entity_id
_entity_poly.type
_entity_poly.pdbx_seq_one_letter_code
_entity_poly.pdbx_strand_id
1 'polypeptide(L)'
;MQQESTTSVVARRLAAAVVLPGILTSTLVLVPAAQAADSSTASICTGVVNQLGHRGTVQESLLKAAARKNAVLIKSLEEERATLETTANKLTVEIAAADKAIADLEAEERKLTTDLGSATTEMSGLFAAQTTAAQSVADTEKALAGLQAEKTSTEAQLAPLQEELAIAEAAAGLLKEQKVDLDAQIAAKTGQISAAEDDLVALRAAAGAAADALAGKNAEILKAQGELTNLSGIADGAAAAAAEAAQVVSDAEAELQRLEGLGEAAQTALADQQTRVAEAKAALASLQSTAETAAGAVAAKNAEISAAQVELAALQAAATQAADALAAKNAAISQAQTELTALQANAATAASALAANSNQLAAANAEITTLQDQIATKNALITAKQAELTKAQGELSTLQATKAALESEIATLTAQIDAINGNSKAKKDLIAARETKQGLLNSVNTQITTKNAQISGYQGDLTTLQNSVNSLNTQLLAKQQESSALQQQAAPLQATLTSANAAVATKEGEIATLKAQIPSLQAAVNDADAAVAAQQGELSVLQGQLPALQGAAASAAADVSAQEKVVADLEAALPGLTLGVADAEAAIAEQRTVLGGLQAKLTEANNAVAAANAAVEAKNTEISGLQGELPALQSTLDGANASVSIKQGEIQKLNTELDSLAGQLSVLNSQIAAKEAEVLSLQNQVAPLLDQLNRINGEISATETQLKTLQAQLVALDQQFTTASNELNVLQAKKGVKQADVAAKKTVLKSLQDQLADVQSKIALIDGQIVLGGCVVK
;
A
#
# COMPACT_ATOMS: atom_id res chain seq x y z
N MET A 1 20.92 39.37 21.21
CA MET A 1 20.67 39.01 22.62
C MET A 1 20.74 37.50 22.73
N GLN A 2 21.44 36.87 23.67
CA GLN A 2 22.43 37.34 24.67
C GLN A 2 23.46 36.19 24.85
N GLN A 3 24.77 36.48 24.82
CA GLN A 3 25.74 36.39 25.95
C GLN A 3 26.02 34.93 26.43
N GLU A 4 27.23 34.35 26.31
CA GLU A 4 28.54 34.56 27.03
C GLU A 4 28.84 33.35 27.96
N SER A 5 30.06 33.01 28.45
CA SER A 5 31.46 33.20 28.00
C SER A 5 32.48 32.46 28.93
N THR A 6 33.81 32.50 28.65
CA THR A 6 35.02 32.26 29.55
C THR A 6 35.36 30.81 30.05
N THR A 7 36.58 30.32 30.46
CA THR A 7 38.08 30.66 30.55
C THR A 7 38.90 29.39 31.03
N SER A 8 40.24 29.26 31.32
CA SER A 8 41.60 29.70 30.82
C SER A 8 42.79 29.06 31.68
N VAL A 9 44.09 29.47 31.53
CA VAL A 9 45.30 29.39 32.47
C VAL A 9 46.27 28.10 32.51
N VAL A 10 47.68 27.99 32.60
CA VAL A 10 49.04 28.66 32.22
C VAL A 10 50.43 27.90 32.63
N ALA A 11 51.73 28.17 32.14
CA ALA A 11 53.05 27.35 32.34
C ALA A 11 54.55 28.04 32.41
N ARG A 12 55.78 27.33 32.51
CA ARG A 12 57.23 27.83 32.88
C ARG A 12 58.61 27.19 32.26
N ARG A 13 59.92 27.41 32.76
CA ARG A 13 61.34 27.23 32.10
C ARG A 13 62.73 27.11 32.98
N LEU A 14 63.99 26.70 32.51
CA LEU A 14 65.48 27.04 32.93
C LEU A 14 66.79 26.11 32.54
N ALA A 15 68.14 26.52 32.57
CA ALA A 15 69.49 25.72 32.39
C ALA A 15 70.99 26.41 32.56
N ALA A 16 72.23 25.72 32.65
CA ALA A 16 73.71 26.26 32.69
C ALA A 16 75.05 25.29 32.68
N ALA A 17 76.39 25.70 32.45
CA ALA A 17 77.76 24.91 32.54
C ALA A 17 79.24 25.64 32.38
N VAL A 18 80.51 25.07 32.68
CA VAL A 18 81.98 25.63 32.50
C VAL A 18 83.35 24.75 32.81
N VAL A 19 84.67 25.03 32.37
CA VAL A 19 86.07 24.34 32.69
C VAL A 19 87.52 24.95 32.18
N LEU A 20 88.83 24.64 32.66
CA LEU A 20 90.28 24.98 32.11
C LEU A 20 91.72 24.54 32.82
N PRO A 21 93.02 24.45 32.21
CA PRO A 21 94.44 24.04 32.79
C PRO A 21 95.93 24.58 32.27
N GLY A 22 97.19 24.20 32.79
CA GLY A 22 98.67 24.44 32.25
C GLY A 22 100.09 24.23 33.07
N ILE A 23 101.40 24.13 32.51
CA ILE A 23 102.84 23.83 33.15
C ILE A 23 104.30 24.09 32.40
N LEU A 24 105.60 24.08 32.99
CA LEU A 24 107.09 23.82 32.43
C LEU A 24 108.52 24.28 33.17
N THR A 25 109.83 23.79 32.93
CA THR A 25 111.29 24.29 33.41
C THR A 25 112.76 23.62 33.01
N SER A 26 114.06 24.11 33.35
CA SER A 26 115.55 23.61 33.07
C SER A 26 116.84 24.20 33.93
N THR A 27 118.27 24.14 33.91
CA THR A 27 119.61 23.70 33.16
C THR A 27 121.08 23.54 33.95
N LEU A 28 122.41 23.78 33.46
CA LEU A 28 123.85 23.22 33.89
C LEU A 28 125.31 24.03 33.82
N VAL A 29 126.60 23.55 34.23
CA VAL A 29 128.06 24.24 34.27
C VAL A 29 129.51 23.45 34.52
N LEU A 30 130.85 23.95 34.38
CA LEU A 30 132.29 23.27 34.58
C LEU A 30 133.77 24.08 34.57
N VAL A 31 135.05 23.52 34.95
CA VAL A 31 136.63 23.69 34.54
C VAL A 31 138.00 24.02 35.46
N PRO A 32 139.36 23.60 35.20
CA PRO A 32 140.75 23.78 35.99
C PRO A 32 142.31 23.80 35.37
N ALA A 33 143.55 24.08 36.05
CA ALA A 33 145.10 23.94 35.62
C ALA A 33 146.44 24.29 36.57
N ALA A 34 147.81 23.91 36.33
CA ALA A 34 149.21 24.33 37.03
C ALA A 34 150.75 23.80 36.60
N GLN A 35 152.02 24.33 36.98
CA GLN A 35 153.54 23.82 36.74
C GLN A 35 154.98 24.47 37.33
N ALA A 36 156.20 23.73 37.43
CA ALA A 36 157.81 23.84 37.29
C ALA A 36 159.06 24.68 38.03
N ALA A 37 160.42 24.23 38.19
CA ALA A 37 161.82 24.96 38.50
C ALA A 37 163.35 24.29 38.79
N ASP A 38 164.57 24.99 38.63
CA ASP A 38 166.07 25.15 39.25
C ASP A 38 167.52 24.31 39.26
N SER A 39 168.79 24.90 39.58
CA SER A 39 170.20 24.44 40.20
C SER A 39 171.77 24.53 39.62
N SER A 40 172.98 24.63 40.41
CA SER A 40 174.53 24.24 40.17
C SER A 40 175.88 24.98 40.84
N THR A 41 177.22 24.44 40.97
CA THR A 41 178.70 25.08 41.18
C THR A 41 180.04 24.31 41.81
N ALA A 42 181.43 24.62 41.61
CA ALA A 42 182.77 24.11 42.34
C ALA A 42 184.35 24.62 42.03
N SER A 43 185.52 24.39 42.82
CA SER A 43 187.10 24.44 42.49
C SER A 43 188.34 24.44 43.61
N ILE A 44 189.73 24.12 43.41
CA ILE A 44 191.03 24.28 44.35
C ILE A 44 192.62 23.94 43.91
N CYS A 45 193.81 24.15 44.68
CA CYS A 45 195.36 23.90 44.37
C CYS A 45 196.61 23.86 45.49
N THR A 46 197.99 23.55 45.26
CA THR A 46 199.31 23.48 46.19
C THR A 46 200.80 23.22 45.50
N GLY A 47 202.18 23.12 45.89
CA GLY A 47 203.28 23.10 47.05
C GLY A 47 204.90 22.87 46.73
N VAL A 48 206.00 22.86 47.64
CA VAL A 48 207.61 22.78 47.45
C VAL A 48 208.59 22.26 48.69
N VAL A 49 209.99 22.10 48.99
CA VAL A 49 211.55 22.28 48.69
C VAL A 49 212.60 21.31 49.56
N ASN A 50 214.00 21.21 49.87
CA ASN A 50 215.54 21.61 49.67
C ASN A 50 216.66 20.74 50.58
N GLN A 51 218.07 20.67 50.83
CA GLN A 51 219.57 20.91 50.34
C GLN A 51 220.92 20.48 51.25
N LEU A 52 222.22 20.28 50.74
CA LEU A 52 223.75 20.36 51.25
C LEU A 52 224.61 19.32 52.21
N GLY A 53 226.00 19.16 52.49
CA GLY A 53 227.47 19.33 51.94
C GLY A 53 228.89 19.26 52.84
N HIS A 54 230.10 18.64 52.42
CA HIS A 54 231.68 18.70 52.73
C HIS A 54 232.53 18.31 54.08
N ARG A 55 233.93 18.25 54.36
CA ARG A 55 235.36 17.74 53.87
C ARG A 55 236.61 17.86 54.97
N GLY A 56 237.91 17.29 54.92
CA GLY A 56 239.06 17.33 56.00
C GLY A 56 240.65 16.92 55.77
N THR A 57 241.70 16.91 56.74
CA THR A 57 243.27 16.85 56.53
C THR A 57 244.42 16.40 57.62
N VAL A 58 245.79 16.30 57.27
CA VAL A 58 247.17 16.35 58.05
C VAL A 58 248.27 15.14 57.83
N GLN A 59 249.66 14.95 58.07
CA GLN A 59 250.97 15.45 58.78
C GLN A 59 252.46 15.06 58.16
N GLU A 60 253.65 15.02 58.89
CA GLU A 60 255.14 14.89 58.41
C GLU A 60 256.29 14.23 59.33
N SER A 61 257.37 13.56 58.79
CA SER A 61 258.88 13.62 59.13
C SER A 61 259.81 12.34 58.97
N LEU A 62 261.15 12.54 58.78
CA LEU A 62 262.32 11.61 58.64
C LEU A 62 262.35 10.54 57.48
N LEU A 63 263.54 10.02 57.14
CA LEU A 63 263.87 9.08 56.03
C LEU A 63 263.13 9.34 54.69
N LYS A 64 263.32 10.51 54.06
CA LYS A 64 264.47 10.83 53.17
C LYS A 64 264.70 9.91 51.95
N ALA A 65 263.85 8.93 51.66
CA ALA A 65 263.88 8.13 50.42
C ALA A 65 262.54 8.13 49.63
N ALA A 66 261.39 8.23 50.31
CA ALA A 66 260.08 7.97 49.70
C ALA A 66 259.38 9.17 49.02
N ALA A 67 259.75 10.41 49.36
CA ALA A 67 258.82 11.55 49.37
C ALA A 67 258.36 12.16 48.02
N ARG A 68 258.74 11.63 46.85
CA ARG A 68 258.54 12.33 45.54
C ARG A 68 257.38 11.87 44.65
N LYS A 69 256.71 10.73 44.91
CA LYS A 69 255.70 10.19 43.96
C LYS A 69 254.25 10.68 44.16
N ASN A 70 253.78 10.87 45.39
CA ASN A 70 252.34 10.93 45.65
C ASN A 70 251.66 12.26 45.22
N ALA A 71 252.40 13.36 45.11
CA ALA A 71 251.84 14.69 44.85
C ALA A 71 251.23 14.89 43.44
N VAL A 72 251.43 13.96 42.51
CA VAL A 72 250.93 14.07 41.12
C VAL A 72 249.53 13.46 40.96
N LEU A 73 249.26 12.34 41.65
CA LEU A 73 248.14 11.46 41.32
C LEU A 73 246.76 12.05 41.68
N ILE A 74 246.71 12.91 42.70
CA ILE A 74 245.45 13.44 43.24
C ILE A 74 244.78 14.41 42.25
N LYS A 75 245.55 15.23 41.51
CA LYS A 75 244.99 16.32 40.70
C LYS A 75 244.15 15.83 39.51
N SER A 76 244.50 14.70 38.89
CA SER A 76 243.73 14.17 37.76
C SER A 76 242.36 13.63 38.18
N LEU A 77 242.24 13.11 39.41
CA LEU A 77 240.99 12.54 39.93
C LEU A 77 239.93 13.62 40.22
N GLU A 78 240.35 14.85 40.57
CA GLU A 78 239.42 15.97 40.78
C GLU A 78 238.81 16.51 39.48
N GLU A 79 239.51 16.39 38.34
CA GLU A 79 239.02 16.82 37.02
C GLU A 79 237.96 15.83 36.47
N GLU A 80 238.23 14.52 36.53
CA GLU A 80 237.35 13.48 35.99
C GLU A 80 235.96 13.47 36.65
N ARG A 81 235.90 13.75 37.96
CA ARG A 81 234.65 13.84 38.74
C ARG A 81 233.69 14.91 38.23
N ALA A 82 234.19 16.09 37.85
CA ALA A 82 233.36 17.21 37.40
C ALA A 82 232.61 16.92 36.09
N THR A 83 233.21 16.11 35.21
CA THR A 83 232.60 15.64 33.96
C THR A 83 231.33 14.83 34.22
N LEU A 84 231.37 13.87 35.15
CA LEU A 84 230.26 12.96 35.45
C LEU A 84 229.07 13.68 36.10
N GLU A 85 229.36 14.65 36.97
CA GLU A 85 228.37 15.49 37.66
C GLU A 85 227.55 16.34 36.67
N THR A 86 228.15 16.71 35.52
CA THR A 86 227.46 17.39 34.42
C THR A 86 226.47 16.47 33.70
N THR A 87 226.82 15.19 33.49
CA THR A 87 225.98 14.21 32.77
C THR A 87 224.69 13.89 33.53
N ALA A 88 224.76 13.73 34.86
CA ALA A 88 223.61 13.40 35.69
C ALA A 88 222.49 14.47 35.64
N ASN A 89 222.88 15.75 35.58
CA ASN A 89 221.93 16.86 35.49
C ASN A 89 221.11 16.84 34.18
N LYS A 90 221.69 16.39 33.06
CA LYS A 90 220.99 16.32 31.76
C LYS A 90 219.87 15.27 31.76
N LEU A 91 220.16 14.06 32.23
CA LEU A 91 219.19 12.95 32.29
C LEU A 91 217.97 13.30 33.16
N THR A 92 218.18 14.05 34.24
CA THR A 92 217.12 14.49 35.16
C THR A 92 216.05 15.35 34.47
N VAL A 93 216.44 16.18 33.49
CA VAL A 93 215.50 17.04 32.74
C VAL A 93 214.65 16.24 31.75
N GLU A 94 215.24 15.24 31.08
CA GLU A 94 214.57 14.44 30.05
C GLU A 94 213.48 13.51 30.64
N ILE A 95 213.71 13.01 31.87
CA ILE A 95 212.72 12.23 32.63
C ILE A 95 211.47 13.08 32.95
N ALA A 96 211.66 14.28 33.50
CA ALA A 96 210.55 15.18 33.87
C ALA A 96 209.67 15.61 32.68
N ALA A 97 210.25 15.69 31.47
CA ALA A 97 209.50 15.95 30.25
C ALA A 97 208.65 14.75 29.78
N ALA A 98 209.09 13.52 30.06
CA ALA A 98 208.37 12.30 29.69
C ALA A 98 207.17 12.02 30.60
N ASP A 99 207.30 12.22 31.92
CA ASP A 99 206.22 12.03 32.89
C ASP A 99 204.99 12.93 32.58
N LYS A 100 205.24 14.20 32.22
CA LYS A 100 204.15 15.14 31.90
C LYS A 100 203.27 14.65 30.73
N ALA A 101 203.88 14.13 29.67
CA ALA A 101 203.17 13.69 28.46
C ALA A 101 202.27 12.46 28.69
N ILE A 102 202.49 11.70 29.78
CA ILE A 102 201.65 10.55 30.16
C ILE A 102 200.37 11.04 30.85
N ALA A 103 200.49 12.03 31.74
CA ALA A 103 199.35 12.55 32.52
C ALA A 103 198.25 13.19 31.63
N ASP A 104 198.64 13.88 30.56
CA ASP A 104 197.71 14.51 29.62
C ASP A 104 196.85 13.47 28.86
N LEU A 105 197.42 12.32 28.47
CA LEU A 105 196.69 11.24 27.80
C LEU A 105 195.75 10.48 28.77
N GLU A 106 196.17 10.25 30.01
CA GLU A 106 195.34 9.60 31.04
C GLU A 106 194.13 10.46 31.47
N ALA A 107 194.07 11.74 31.09
CA ALA A 107 192.92 12.61 31.30
C ALA A 107 191.81 12.40 30.25
N GLU A 108 192.16 12.20 28.97
CA GLU A 108 191.19 12.07 27.88
C GLU A 108 190.36 10.76 27.97
N GLU A 109 190.97 9.65 28.42
CA GLU A 109 190.30 8.36 28.52
C GLU A 109 189.13 8.34 29.52
N ARG A 110 189.24 9.15 30.60
CA ARG A 110 188.19 9.26 31.63
C ARG A 110 186.92 9.91 31.08
N LYS A 111 187.06 10.88 30.17
CA LYS A 111 185.93 11.55 29.53
C LYS A 111 185.12 10.58 28.67
N LEU A 112 185.79 9.87 27.76
CA LEU A 112 185.16 8.85 26.91
C LEU A 112 184.49 7.71 27.69
N THR A 113 184.93 7.45 28.92
CA THR A 113 184.30 6.47 29.82
C THR A 113 182.97 6.97 30.43
N THR A 114 182.81 8.29 30.55
CA THR A 114 181.59 8.92 31.10
C THR A 114 180.48 8.98 30.05
N ASP A 115 180.83 9.43 28.85
CA ASP A 115 179.88 9.61 27.72
C ASP A 115 179.15 8.29 27.37
N LEU A 116 179.88 7.17 27.45
CA LEU A 116 179.39 5.82 27.13
C LEU A 116 178.35 5.29 28.15
N GLY A 117 178.47 5.67 29.42
CA GLY A 117 177.51 5.29 30.47
C GLY A 117 176.12 5.91 30.28
N SER A 118 176.09 7.14 29.77
CA SER A 118 174.84 7.88 29.51
C SER A 118 174.02 7.20 28.40
N ALA A 119 174.63 6.97 27.23
CA ALA A 119 173.98 6.34 26.08
C ALA A 119 173.51 4.90 26.36
N THR A 120 174.19 4.16 27.25
CA THR A 120 173.76 2.82 27.69
C THR A 120 172.42 2.87 28.44
N THR A 121 172.19 3.92 29.22
CA THR A 121 170.98 4.07 30.04
C THR A 121 169.76 4.39 29.17
N GLU A 122 169.93 5.30 28.22
CA GLU A 122 168.85 5.82 27.36
C GLU A 122 168.20 4.72 26.50
N MET A 123 169.00 3.82 25.92
CA MET A 123 168.51 2.70 25.13
C MET A 123 167.67 1.68 25.94
N SER A 124 167.90 1.57 27.25
CA SER A 124 167.13 0.66 28.11
C SER A 124 165.68 1.12 28.34
N GLY A 125 165.43 2.44 28.31
CA GLY A 125 164.08 3.00 28.48
C GLY A 125 163.17 2.77 27.26
N LEU A 126 163.72 2.87 26.05
CA LEU A 126 162.98 2.72 24.80
C LEU A 126 162.40 1.30 24.62
N PHE A 127 163.15 0.26 25.01
CA PHE A 127 162.71 -1.15 24.87
C PHE A 127 161.51 -1.50 25.78
N ALA A 128 161.47 -0.95 26.99
CA ALA A 128 160.35 -1.15 27.93
C ALA A 128 159.04 -0.50 27.40
N ALA A 129 159.15 0.68 26.80
CA ALA A 129 158.03 1.38 26.20
C ALA A 129 157.50 0.64 24.95
N GLN A 130 158.39 0.08 24.11
CA GLN A 130 158.01 -0.70 22.92
C GLN A 130 157.16 -1.92 23.29
N THR A 131 157.57 -2.65 24.33
CA THR A 131 156.86 -3.85 24.83
C THR A 131 155.43 -3.51 25.31
N THR A 132 155.27 -2.35 25.96
CA THR A 132 153.98 -1.92 26.54
C THR A 132 152.95 -1.54 25.47
N ALA A 133 153.40 -0.86 24.41
CA ALA A 133 152.53 -0.46 23.30
C ALA A 133 152.03 -1.67 22.49
N ALA A 134 152.84 -2.72 22.32
CA ALA A 134 152.47 -3.93 21.57
C ALA A 134 151.30 -4.69 22.21
N GLN A 135 151.27 -4.83 23.55
CA GLN A 135 150.19 -5.50 24.26
C GLN A 135 148.84 -4.78 24.08
N SER A 136 148.86 -3.45 24.14
CA SER A 136 147.66 -2.61 24.04
C SER A 136 146.93 -2.74 22.69
N VAL A 137 147.67 -3.03 21.61
CA VAL A 137 147.09 -3.32 20.29
C VAL A 137 146.28 -4.62 20.32
N ALA A 138 146.87 -5.71 20.81
CA ALA A 138 146.26 -7.04 20.82
C ALA A 138 144.97 -7.11 21.67
N ASP A 139 144.93 -6.44 22.82
CA ASP A 139 143.73 -6.38 23.66
C ASP A 139 142.59 -5.58 22.99
N THR A 140 142.92 -4.56 22.19
CA THR A 140 141.93 -3.76 21.44
C THR A 140 141.34 -4.54 20.26
N GLU A 141 142.16 -5.31 19.53
CA GLU A 141 141.70 -6.20 18.44
C GLU A 141 140.69 -7.25 18.94
N LYS A 142 140.92 -7.78 20.14
CA LYS A 142 140.03 -8.75 20.77
C LYS A 142 138.68 -8.15 21.20
N ALA A 143 138.67 -6.90 21.67
CA ALA A 143 137.43 -6.21 22.06
C ALA A 143 136.51 -5.96 20.84
N LEU A 144 137.09 -5.51 19.73
CA LEU A 144 136.37 -5.27 18.48
C LEU A 144 135.63 -6.52 17.97
N ALA A 145 136.31 -7.68 17.98
CA ALA A 145 135.72 -8.96 17.55
C ALA A 145 134.51 -9.40 18.40
N GLY A 146 134.44 -9.00 19.67
CA GLY A 146 133.29 -9.27 20.55
C GLY A 146 132.05 -8.49 20.12
N LEU A 147 132.19 -7.17 19.96
CA LEU A 147 131.10 -6.27 19.55
C LEU A 147 130.54 -6.63 18.17
N GLN A 148 131.40 -7.06 17.24
CA GLN A 148 130.99 -7.51 15.90
C GLN A 148 129.99 -8.69 15.96
N ALA A 149 130.15 -9.61 16.91
CA ALA A 149 129.28 -10.77 17.07
C ALA A 149 127.94 -10.42 17.75
N GLU A 150 127.96 -9.52 18.73
CA GLU A 150 126.76 -9.06 19.44
C GLU A 150 125.81 -8.29 18.51
N LYS A 151 126.37 -7.50 17.58
CA LYS A 151 125.62 -6.88 16.48
C LYS A 151 124.82 -7.91 15.68
N THR A 152 125.48 -8.92 15.14
CA THR A 152 124.83 -9.94 14.28
C THR A 152 123.77 -10.74 15.02
N SER A 153 123.95 -10.99 16.33
CA SER A 153 122.93 -11.63 17.16
C SER A 153 121.68 -10.75 17.35
N THR A 154 121.85 -9.43 17.43
CA THR A 154 120.75 -8.47 17.56
C THR A 154 119.98 -8.32 16.24
N GLU A 155 120.69 -8.25 15.10
CA GLU A 155 120.09 -8.20 13.76
C GLU A 155 119.23 -9.43 13.45
N ALA A 156 119.67 -10.63 13.89
CA ALA A 156 118.94 -11.87 13.70
C ALA A 156 117.62 -11.99 14.50
N GLN A 157 117.47 -11.25 15.59
CA GLN A 157 116.24 -11.25 16.41
C GLN A 157 115.18 -10.26 15.89
N LEU A 158 115.62 -9.20 15.20
CA LEU A 158 114.74 -8.12 14.77
C LEU A 158 113.86 -8.49 13.55
N ALA A 159 114.43 -9.23 12.60
CA ALA A 159 113.80 -9.53 11.31
C ALA A 159 112.41 -10.20 11.40
N PRO A 160 112.20 -11.32 12.14
CA PRO A 160 110.89 -11.98 12.16
C PRO A 160 109.80 -11.12 12.81
N LEU A 161 110.14 -10.36 13.87
CA LEU A 161 109.17 -9.50 14.59
C LEU A 161 108.67 -8.32 13.72
N GLN A 162 109.48 -7.85 12.77
CA GLN A 162 109.06 -6.82 11.81
C GLN A 162 108.10 -7.35 10.74
N GLU A 163 108.22 -8.61 10.34
CA GLU A 163 107.30 -9.24 9.37
C GLU A 163 105.97 -9.63 10.02
N GLU A 164 105.98 -10.17 11.25
CA GLU A 164 104.77 -10.44 12.03
C GLU A 164 103.95 -9.16 12.27
N LEU A 165 104.62 -8.03 12.57
CA LEU A 165 103.96 -6.74 12.76
C LEU A 165 103.21 -6.28 11.50
N ALA A 166 103.86 -6.34 10.33
CA ALA A 166 103.24 -5.95 9.06
C ALA A 166 102.01 -6.82 8.71
N ILE A 167 102.06 -8.12 9.03
CA ILE A 167 100.93 -9.05 8.84
C ILE A 167 99.78 -8.71 9.78
N ALA A 168 100.06 -8.38 11.05
CA ALA A 168 99.04 -7.99 12.03
C ALA A 168 98.35 -6.67 11.66
N GLU A 169 99.11 -5.67 11.19
CA GLU A 169 98.58 -4.38 10.73
C GLU A 169 97.70 -4.54 9.48
N ALA A 170 98.11 -5.36 8.51
CA ALA A 170 97.31 -5.67 7.32
C ALA A 170 95.98 -6.39 7.67
N ALA A 171 96.03 -7.35 8.60
CA ALA A 171 94.83 -8.05 9.07
C ALA A 171 93.83 -7.11 9.78
N ALA A 172 94.33 -6.14 10.56
CA ALA A 172 93.49 -5.13 11.20
C ALA A 172 92.81 -4.18 10.18
N GLY A 173 93.40 -3.97 9.00
CA GLY A 173 92.79 -3.22 7.90
C GLY A 173 91.57 -3.93 7.30
N LEU A 174 91.73 -5.19 6.90
CA LEU A 174 90.65 -5.98 6.26
C LEU A 174 89.41 -6.14 7.17
N LEU A 175 89.61 -6.34 8.48
CA LEU A 175 88.52 -6.44 9.45
C LEU A 175 87.73 -5.12 9.58
N LYS A 176 88.37 -3.96 9.35
CA LYS A 176 87.72 -2.64 9.37
C LYS A 176 86.93 -2.38 8.08
N GLU A 177 87.38 -2.85 6.93
CA GLU A 177 86.59 -2.80 5.68
C GLU A 177 85.33 -3.66 5.78
N GLN A 178 85.46 -4.91 6.24
CA GLN A 178 84.32 -5.82 6.48
C GLN A 178 83.25 -5.23 7.41
N LYS A 179 83.64 -4.35 8.34
CA LYS A 179 82.70 -3.67 9.24
C LYS A 179 81.82 -2.67 8.49
N VAL A 180 82.40 -1.89 7.57
CA VAL A 180 81.67 -0.88 6.79
C VAL A 180 80.59 -1.52 5.90
N ASP A 181 80.92 -2.65 5.26
CA ASP A 181 79.96 -3.43 4.46
C ASP A 181 78.81 -3.99 5.31
N LEU A 182 79.07 -4.33 6.58
CA LEU A 182 78.07 -4.88 7.49
C LEU A 182 77.16 -3.80 8.10
N ASP A 183 77.74 -2.65 8.48
CA ASP A 183 77.00 -1.45 8.90
C ASP A 183 76.06 -0.97 7.77
N ALA A 184 76.50 -1.03 6.51
CA ALA A 184 75.68 -0.72 5.34
C ALA A 184 74.51 -1.70 5.14
N GLN A 185 74.72 -3.00 5.36
CA GLN A 185 73.65 -4.01 5.30
C GLN A 185 72.60 -3.83 6.41
N ILE A 186 73.03 -3.46 7.62
CA ILE A 186 72.13 -3.13 8.75
C ILE A 186 71.26 -1.92 8.41
N ALA A 187 71.84 -0.85 7.85
CA ALA A 187 71.10 0.32 7.39
C ALA A 187 70.07 -0.02 6.30
N ALA A 188 70.46 -0.83 5.31
CA ALA A 188 69.57 -1.29 4.24
C ALA A 188 68.40 -2.13 4.77
N LYS A 189 68.65 -3.04 5.73
CA LYS A 189 67.61 -3.86 6.36
C LYS A 189 66.66 -3.03 7.22
N THR A 190 67.17 -2.03 7.94
CA THR A 190 66.35 -1.08 8.70
C THR A 190 65.37 -0.34 7.78
N GLY A 191 65.84 0.16 6.62
CA GLY A 191 64.98 0.82 5.63
C GLY A 191 63.92 -0.11 5.01
N GLN A 192 64.25 -1.40 4.81
CA GLN A 192 63.28 -2.40 4.35
C GLN A 192 62.17 -2.67 5.39
N ILE A 193 62.49 -2.65 6.69
CA ILE A 193 61.51 -2.82 7.77
C ILE A 193 60.52 -1.65 7.78
N SER A 194 60.99 -0.40 7.82
CA SER A 194 60.09 0.76 7.89
C SER A 194 59.16 0.86 6.67
N ALA A 195 59.66 0.61 5.46
CA ALA A 195 58.81 0.55 4.26
C ALA A 195 57.75 -0.57 4.34
N ALA A 196 58.10 -1.71 4.95
CA ALA A 196 57.18 -2.81 5.17
C ALA A 196 56.12 -2.50 6.25
N GLU A 197 56.46 -1.69 7.25
CA GLU A 197 55.53 -1.20 8.29
C GLU A 197 54.53 -0.17 7.74
N ASP A 198 54.97 0.74 6.87
CA ASP A 198 54.08 1.70 6.17
C ASP A 198 53.07 0.96 5.26
N ASP A 199 53.54 -0.01 4.46
CA ASP A 199 52.69 -0.93 3.68
C ASP A 199 51.62 -1.61 4.57
N LEU A 200 52.02 -2.08 5.76
CA LEU A 200 51.12 -2.75 6.70
C LEU A 200 50.06 -1.81 7.28
N VAL A 201 50.37 -0.52 7.47
CA VAL A 201 49.36 0.49 7.85
C VAL A 201 48.35 0.70 6.73
N ALA A 202 48.80 0.83 5.47
CA ALA A 202 47.92 0.97 4.31
C ALA A 202 47.02 -0.26 4.11
N LEU A 203 47.57 -1.47 4.23
CA LEU A 203 46.81 -2.73 4.11
C LEU A 203 45.76 -2.88 5.23
N ARG A 204 46.06 -2.46 6.46
CA ARG A 204 45.08 -2.44 7.56
C ARG A 204 43.96 -1.43 7.33
N ALA A 205 44.26 -0.25 6.77
CA ALA A 205 43.23 0.71 6.39
C ALA A 205 42.32 0.16 5.27
N ALA A 206 42.86 -0.55 4.29
CA ALA A 206 42.09 -1.22 3.25
C ALA A 206 41.19 -2.34 3.81
N ALA A 207 41.70 -3.16 4.75
CA ALA A 207 40.90 -4.18 5.44
C ALA A 207 39.75 -3.57 6.27
N GLY A 208 40.01 -2.45 6.96
CA GLY A 208 38.96 -1.69 7.66
C GLY A 208 37.87 -1.18 6.72
N ALA A 209 38.25 -0.53 5.62
CA ALA A 209 37.30 -0.02 4.63
C ALA A 209 36.46 -1.14 3.97
N ALA A 210 37.04 -2.33 3.75
CA ALA A 210 36.31 -3.50 3.26
C ALA A 210 35.29 -4.04 4.29
N ALA A 211 35.64 -4.02 5.59
CA ALA A 211 34.72 -4.41 6.67
C ALA A 211 33.57 -3.40 6.83
N ASP A 212 33.86 -2.10 6.76
CA ASP A 212 32.85 -1.04 6.83
C ASP A 212 31.88 -1.10 5.63
N ALA A 213 32.38 -1.39 4.42
CA ALA A 213 31.54 -1.58 3.23
C ALA A 213 30.61 -2.80 3.38
N LEU A 214 31.12 -3.92 3.88
CA LEU A 214 30.33 -5.12 4.16
C LEU A 214 29.29 -4.87 5.26
N ALA A 215 29.63 -4.13 6.31
CA ALA A 215 28.69 -3.75 7.38
C ALA A 215 27.60 -2.81 6.86
N GLY A 216 27.95 -1.82 6.03
CA GLY A 216 27.02 -0.91 5.38
C GLY A 216 26.00 -1.64 4.51
N LYS A 217 26.45 -2.59 3.67
CA LYS A 217 25.55 -3.40 2.83
C LYS A 217 24.62 -4.31 3.64
N ASN A 218 25.08 -4.89 4.74
CA ASN A 218 24.20 -5.62 5.65
C ASN A 218 23.13 -4.71 6.30
N ALA A 219 23.46 -3.45 6.60
CA ALA A 219 22.49 -2.47 7.11
C ALA A 219 21.47 -2.03 6.02
N GLU A 220 21.89 -1.88 4.76
CA GLU A 220 21.00 -1.66 3.61
C GLU A 220 20.01 -2.83 3.46
N ILE A 221 20.49 -4.08 3.53
CA ILE A 221 19.65 -5.29 3.44
C ILE A 221 18.61 -5.34 4.58
N LEU A 222 19.02 -5.10 5.83
CA LEU A 222 18.10 -5.08 6.98
C LEU A 222 17.02 -3.99 6.84
N LYS A 223 17.39 -2.81 6.35
CA LYS A 223 16.44 -1.72 6.06
C LYS A 223 15.47 -2.11 4.94
N ALA A 224 15.97 -2.68 3.84
CA ALA A 224 15.14 -3.13 2.73
C ALA A 224 14.18 -4.27 3.14
N GLN A 225 14.60 -5.19 4.02
CA GLN A 225 13.75 -6.23 4.60
C GLN A 225 12.64 -5.66 5.50
N GLY A 226 12.93 -4.61 6.28
CA GLY A 226 11.90 -3.87 7.03
C GLY A 226 10.90 -3.16 6.12
N GLU A 227 11.37 -2.55 5.03
CA GLU A 227 10.53 -1.92 4.01
C GLU A 227 9.67 -2.96 3.27
N LEU A 228 10.22 -4.11 2.91
CA LEU A 228 9.48 -5.26 2.34
C LEU A 228 8.37 -5.74 3.28
N THR A 229 8.65 -5.84 4.59
CA THR A 229 7.67 -6.28 5.59
C THR A 229 6.47 -5.33 5.64
N ASN A 230 6.70 -4.02 5.60
CA ASN A 230 5.63 -3.02 5.51
C ASN A 230 4.87 -3.10 4.18
N LEU A 231 5.57 -3.29 3.05
CA LEU A 231 4.95 -3.44 1.73
C LEU A 231 4.08 -4.70 1.63
N SER A 232 4.50 -5.81 2.25
CA SER A 232 3.69 -7.03 2.34
C SER A 232 2.40 -6.78 3.12
N GLY A 233 2.47 -6.11 4.28
CA GLY A 233 1.28 -5.75 5.04
C GLY A 233 0.34 -4.78 4.31
N ILE A 234 0.87 -3.93 3.42
CA ILE A 234 0.07 -3.09 2.53
C ILE A 234 -0.60 -3.94 1.43
N ALA A 235 0.09 -4.93 0.87
CA ALA A 235 -0.47 -5.87 -0.10
C ALA A 235 -1.57 -6.75 0.50
N ASP A 236 -1.36 -7.30 1.70
CA ASP A 236 -2.36 -8.06 2.46
C ASP A 236 -3.60 -7.19 2.77
N GLY A 237 -3.39 -5.93 3.20
CA GLY A 237 -4.46 -4.97 3.45
C GLY A 237 -5.25 -4.59 2.18
N ALA A 238 -4.56 -4.42 1.05
CA ALA A 238 -5.21 -4.19 -0.23
C ALA A 238 -6.01 -5.42 -0.70
N ALA A 239 -5.49 -6.63 -0.49
CA ALA A 239 -6.17 -7.88 -0.86
C ALA A 239 -7.44 -8.09 -0.03
N ALA A 240 -7.39 -7.80 1.29
CA ALA A 240 -8.57 -7.80 2.14
C ALA A 240 -9.62 -6.76 1.69
N ALA A 241 -9.19 -5.54 1.33
CA ALA A 241 -10.09 -4.50 0.82
C ALA A 241 -10.73 -4.87 -0.54
N ALA A 242 -10.00 -5.56 -1.42
CA ALA A 242 -10.54 -6.06 -2.68
C ALA A 242 -11.54 -7.22 -2.47
N ALA A 243 -11.29 -8.10 -1.50
CA ALA A 243 -12.22 -9.17 -1.12
C ALA A 243 -13.52 -8.61 -0.52
N GLU A 244 -13.43 -7.63 0.39
CA GLU A 244 -14.59 -6.93 0.95
C GLU A 244 -15.39 -6.22 -0.16
N ALA A 245 -14.72 -5.50 -1.06
CA ALA A 245 -15.38 -4.86 -2.20
C ALA A 245 -16.06 -5.87 -3.14
N ALA A 246 -15.52 -7.07 -3.29
CA ALA A 246 -16.13 -8.14 -4.09
C ALA A 246 -17.39 -8.71 -3.42
N GLN A 247 -17.37 -8.90 -2.10
CA GLN A 247 -18.56 -9.33 -1.35
C GLN A 247 -19.67 -8.28 -1.42
N VAL A 248 -19.34 -6.99 -1.21
CA VAL A 248 -20.33 -5.91 -1.28
C VAL A 248 -20.92 -5.74 -2.69
N VAL A 249 -20.16 -6.03 -3.76
CA VAL A 249 -20.72 -6.17 -5.12
C VAL A 249 -21.68 -7.36 -5.20
N SER A 250 -21.29 -8.55 -4.73
CA SER A 250 -22.15 -9.75 -4.77
C SER A 250 -23.45 -9.58 -3.98
N ASP A 251 -23.42 -8.90 -2.84
CA ASP A 251 -24.61 -8.59 -2.03
C ASP A 251 -25.55 -7.61 -2.77
N ALA A 252 -24.97 -6.63 -3.48
CA ALA A 252 -25.73 -5.69 -4.29
C ALA A 252 -26.33 -6.32 -5.56
N GLU A 253 -25.69 -7.35 -6.13
CA GLU A 253 -26.23 -8.16 -7.24
C GLU A 253 -27.41 -9.04 -6.76
N ALA A 254 -27.33 -9.61 -5.56
CA ALA A 254 -28.42 -10.35 -4.95
C ALA A 254 -29.64 -9.46 -4.63
N GLU A 255 -29.41 -8.25 -4.12
CA GLU A 255 -30.47 -7.26 -3.90
C GLU A 255 -31.08 -6.76 -5.22
N LEU A 256 -30.29 -6.63 -6.28
CA LEU A 256 -30.82 -6.31 -7.62
C LEU A 256 -31.77 -7.41 -8.12
N GLN A 257 -31.39 -8.69 -8.03
CA GLN A 257 -32.29 -9.80 -8.38
C GLN A 257 -33.58 -9.80 -7.54
N ARG A 258 -33.47 -9.46 -6.25
CA ARG A 258 -34.63 -9.36 -5.34
C ARG A 258 -35.60 -8.24 -5.76
N LEU A 259 -35.07 -7.11 -6.21
CA LEU A 259 -35.88 -5.99 -6.73
C LEU A 259 -36.47 -6.30 -8.11
N GLU A 260 -35.72 -6.93 -9.00
CA GLU A 260 -36.21 -7.38 -10.32
C GLU A 260 -37.39 -8.36 -10.19
N GLY A 261 -37.29 -9.35 -9.30
CA GLY A 261 -38.40 -10.26 -8.98
C GLY A 261 -39.63 -9.59 -8.33
N LEU A 262 -39.44 -8.47 -7.60
CA LEU A 262 -40.56 -7.66 -7.13
C LEU A 262 -41.21 -6.83 -8.26
N GLY A 263 -40.41 -6.36 -9.22
CA GLY A 263 -40.92 -5.69 -10.43
C GLY A 263 -41.80 -6.63 -11.26
N GLU A 264 -41.34 -7.85 -11.54
CA GLU A 264 -42.13 -8.87 -12.24
C GLU A 264 -43.43 -9.20 -11.51
N ALA A 265 -43.39 -9.32 -10.18
CA ALA A 265 -44.57 -9.55 -9.36
C ALA A 265 -45.58 -8.37 -9.41
N ALA A 266 -45.10 -7.13 -9.40
CA ALA A 266 -45.93 -5.94 -9.53
C ALA A 266 -46.57 -5.84 -10.93
N GLN A 267 -45.82 -6.13 -12.00
CA GLN A 267 -46.33 -6.16 -13.37
C GLN A 267 -47.34 -7.30 -13.60
N THR A 268 -47.12 -8.46 -13.00
CA THR A 268 -48.10 -9.56 -12.99
C THR A 268 -49.39 -9.13 -12.29
N ALA A 269 -49.30 -8.56 -11.10
CA ALA A 269 -50.48 -8.09 -10.34
C ALA A 269 -51.28 -6.99 -11.09
N LEU A 270 -50.59 -6.11 -11.82
CA LEU A 270 -51.23 -5.11 -12.70
C LEU A 270 -51.94 -5.77 -13.89
N ALA A 271 -51.32 -6.74 -14.55
CA ALA A 271 -51.91 -7.47 -15.69
C ALA A 271 -53.12 -8.34 -15.28
N ASP A 272 -53.03 -9.02 -14.14
CA ASP A 272 -54.15 -9.77 -13.55
C ASP A 272 -55.32 -8.82 -13.23
N GLN A 273 -55.06 -7.65 -12.65
CA GLN A 273 -56.10 -6.69 -12.34
C GLN A 273 -56.74 -6.09 -13.60
N GLN A 274 -55.96 -5.81 -14.65
CA GLN A 274 -56.49 -5.38 -15.95
C GLN A 274 -57.39 -6.46 -16.57
N THR A 275 -56.99 -7.73 -16.47
CA THR A 275 -57.79 -8.88 -16.94
C THR A 275 -59.12 -8.97 -16.19
N ARG A 276 -59.10 -8.88 -14.85
CA ARG A 276 -60.31 -8.87 -14.01
C ARG A 276 -61.26 -7.71 -14.32
N VAL A 277 -60.73 -6.53 -14.66
CA VAL A 277 -61.54 -5.38 -15.13
C VAL A 277 -62.20 -5.68 -16.47
N ALA A 278 -61.50 -6.32 -17.41
CA ALA A 278 -62.05 -6.69 -18.71
C ALA A 278 -63.16 -7.76 -18.57
N GLU A 279 -62.94 -8.80 -17.76
CA GLU A 279 -63.94 -9.82 -17.43
C GLU A 279 -65.17 -9.21 -16.75
N ALA A 280 -64.97 -8.33 -15.77
CA ALA A 280 -66.06 -7.66 -15.06
C ALA A 280 -66.91 -6.77 -15.99
N LYS A 281 -66.29 -6.13 -17.00
CA LYS A 281 -67.00 -5.36 -18.04
C LYS A 281 -67.74 -6.25 -19.05
N ALA A 282 -67.20 -7.41 -19.40
CA ALA A 282 -67.90 -8.40 -20.22
C ALA A 282 -69.15 -8.96 -19.51
N ALA A 283 -69.03 -9.26 -18.21
CA ALA A 283 -70.16 -9.66 -17.37
C ALA A 283 -71.22 -8.54 -17.27
N LEU A 284 -70.80 -7.28 -17.09
CA LEU A 284 -71.70 -6.12 -17.07
C LEU A 284 -72.52 -6.01 -18.37
N ALA A 285 -71.88 -6.11 -19.54
CA ALA A 285 -72.57 -6.06 -20.82
C ALA A 285 -73.62 -7.19 -20.98
N SER A 286 -73.32 -8.40 -20.48
CA SER A 286 -74.26 -9.52 -20.50
C SER A 286 -75.46 -9.28 -19.55
N LEU A 287 -75.23 -8.66 -18.38
CA LEU A 287 -76.30 -8.30 -17.44
C LEU A 287 -77.15 -7.16 -17.99
N GLN A 288 -76.55 -6.16 -18.64
CA GLN A 288 -77.27 -5.06 -19.31
C GLN A 288 -78.22 -5.59 -20.39
N SER A 289 -77.74 -6.48 -21.28
CA SER A 289 -78.60 -7.13 -22.28
C SER A 289 -79.73 -7.98 -21.66
N THR A 290 -79.46 -8.60 -20.50
CA THR A 290 -80.48 -9.35 -19.73
C THR A 290 -81.55 -8.41 -19.15
N ALA A 291 -81.13 -7.27 -18.60
CA ALA A 291 -82.02 -6.24 -18.05
C ALA A 291 -82.88 -5.58 -19.14
N GLU A 292 -82.29 -5.27 -20.31
CA GLU A 292 -83.02 -4.79 -21.49
C GLU A 292 -84.07 -5.81 -21.95
N THR A 293 -83.70 -7.09 -22.01
CA THR A 293 -84.62 -8.18 -22.39
C THR A 293 -85.79 -8.31 -21.40
N ALA A 294 -85.52 -8.23 -20.09
CA ALA A 294 -86.54 -8.29 -19.05
C ALA A 294 -87.46 -7.06 -19.06
N ALA A 295 -86.91 -5.86 -19.26
CA ALA A 295 -87.69 -4.63 -19.44
C ALA A 295 -88.56 -4.68 -20.70
N GLY A 296 -88.03 -5.22 -21.81
CA GLY A 296 -88.76 -5.47 -23.05
C GLY A 296 -89.94 -6.43 -22.85
N ALA A 297 -89.76 -7.50 -22.06
CA ALA A 297 -90.83 -8.44 -21.72
C ALA A 297 -91.94 -7.76 -20.88
N VAL A 298 -91.58 -6.89 -19.92
CA VAL A 298 -92.55 -6.08 -19.17
C VAL A 298 -93.30 -5.11 -20.09
N ALA A 299 -92.61 -4.45 -21.03
CA ALA A 299 -93.24 -3.54 -21.98
C ALA A 299 -94.22 -4.27 -22.91
N ALA A 300 -93.81 -5.42 -23.48
CA ALA A 300 -94.67 -6.27 -24.29
C ALA A 300 -95.91 -6.73 -23.52
N LYS A 301 -95.76 -7.18 -22.26
CA LYS A 301 -96.90 -7.66 -21.47
C LYS A 301 -97.90 -6.56 -21.09
N ASN A 302 -97.43 -5.34 -20.87
CA ASN A 302 -98.32 -4.19 -20.70
C ASN A 302 -99.07 -3.84 -22.01
N ALA A 303 -98.46 -4.03 -23.18
CA ALA A 303 -99.13 -3.85 -24.46
C ALA A 303 -100.22 -4.91 -24.69
N GLU A 304 -99.97 -6.19 -24.36
CA GLU A 304 -100.98 -7.26 -24.39
C GLU A 304 -102.18 -6.92 -23.48
N ILE A 305 -101.93 -6.51 -22.22
CA ILE A 305 -102.98 -6.10 -21.27
C ILE A 305 -103.78 -4.91 -21.82
N SER A 306 -103.11 -3.94 -22.43
CA SER A 306 -103.77 -2.74 -23.00
C SER A 306 -104.67 -3.10 -24.19
N ALA A 307 -104.23 -4.01 -25.07
CA ALA A 307 -105.04 -4.50 -26.18
C ALA A 307 -106.26 -5.28 -25.68
N ALA A 308 -106.08 -6.20 -24.73
CA ALA A 308 -107.16 -6.99 -24.16
C ALA A 308 -108.19 -6.13 -23.39
N GLN A 309 -107.78 -5.00 -22.79
CA GLN A 309 -108.69 -4.01 -22.20
C GLN A 309 -109.57 -3.31 -23.24
N VAL A 310 -109.01 -2.94 -24.40
CA VAL A 310 -109.77 -2.32 -25.50
C VAL A 310 -110.78 -3.30 -26.09
N GLU A 311 -110.39 -4.56 -26.27
CA GLU A 311 -111.29 -5.62 -26.74
C GLU A 311 -112.40 -5.93 -25.71
N LEU A 312 -112.08 -5.99 -24.42
CA LEU A 312 -113.09 -6.14 -23.36
C LEU A 312 -114.13 -5.01 -23.38
N ALA A 313 -113.70 -3.76 -23.57
CA ALA A 313 -114.61 -2.62 -23.68
C ALA A 313 -115.52 -2.72 -24.92
N ALA A 314 -115.01 -3.22 -26.05
CA ALA A 314 -115.80 -3.45 -27.25
C ALA A 314 -116.84 -4.59 -27.06
N LEU A 315 -116.44 -5.69 -26.40
CA LEU A 315 -117.35 -6.79 -26.07
C LEU A 315 -118.45 -6.36 -25.09
N GLN A 316 -118.12 -5.55 -24.08
CA GLN A 316 -119.09 -4.97 -23.15
C GLN A 316 -120.09 -4.03 -23.86
N ALA A 317 -119.63 -3.23 -24.83
CA ALA A 317 -120.51 -2.42 -25.66
C ALA A 317 -121.42 -3.27 -26.57
N ALA A 318 -120.95 -4.42 -27.05
CA ALA A 318 -121.76 -5.36 -27.84
C ALA A 318 -122.82 -6.07 -26.99
N ALA A 319 -122.46 -6.55 -25.78
CA ALA A 319 -123.40 -7.14 -24.83
C ALA A 319 -124.52 -6.15 -24.43
N THR A 320 -124.14 -4.89 -24.17
CA THR A 320 -125.10 -3.80 -23.89
C THR A 320 -126.08 -3.60 -25.05
N GLN A 321 -125.59 -3.53 -26.29
CA GLN A 321 -126.45 -3.39 -27.48
C GLN A 321 -127.38 -4.59 -27.70
N ALA A 322 -126.93 -5.81 -27.42
CA ALA A 322 -127.78 -7.00 -27.47
C ALA A 322 -128.88 -6.96 -26.41
N ALA A 323 -128.56 -6.53 -25.18
CA ALA A 323 -129.51 -6.39 -24.09
C ALA A 323 -130.55 -5.29 -24.36
N ASP A 324 -130.13 -4.14 -24.89
CA ASP A 324 -131.01 -3.04 -25.31
C ASP A 324 -131.95 -3.47 -26.44
N ALA A 325 -131.45 -4.22 -27.43
CA ALA A 325 -132.26 -4.76 -28.52
C ALA A 325 -133.32 -5.76 -28.02
N LEU A 326 -132.95 -6.63 -27.07
CA LEU A 326 -133.87 -7.55 -26.40
C LEU A 326 -134.93 -6.80 -25.56
N ALA A 327 -134.51 -5.79 -24.79
CA ALA A 327 -135.41 -4.96 -23.99
C ALA A 327 -136.41 -4.19 -24.86
N ALA A 328 -135.95 -3.58 -25.96
CA ALA A 328 -136.80 -2.87 -26.92
C ALA A 328 -137.85 -3.78 -27.56
N LYS A 329 -137.52 -5.04 -27.87
CA LYS A 329 -138.48 -6.02 -28.39
C LYS A 329 -139.49 -6.47 -27.35
N ASN A 330 -139.08 -6.67 -26.09
CA ASN A 330 -140.00 -6.97 -24.99
C ASN A 330 -140.95 -5.79 -24.69
N ALA A 331 -140.47 -4.56 -24.79
CA ALA A 331 -141.31 -3.35 -24.70
C ALA A 331 -142.33 -3.27 -25.86
N ALA A 332 -141.90 -3.51 -27.09
CA ALA A 332 -142.78 -3.54 -28.27
C ALA A 332 -143.87 -4.64 -28.16
N ILE A 333 -143.54 -5.82 -27.63
CA ILE A 333 -144.51 -6.88 -27.33
C ILE A 333 -145.54 -6.40 -26.30
N SER A 334 -145.08 -5.75 -25.23
CA SER A 334 -145.94 -5.25 -24.14
C SER A 334 -146.90 -4.16 -24.62
N GLN A 335 -146.41 -3.22 -25.45
CA GLN A 335 -147.26 -2.24 -26.13
C GLN A 335 -148.28 -2.92 -27.05
N ALA A 336 -147.83 -3.84 -27.90
CA ALA A 336 -148.71 -4.53 -28.84
C ALA A 336 -149.81 -5.35 -28.14
N GLN A 337 -149.53 -5.97 -26.98
CA GLN A 337 -150.53 -6.62 -26.14
C GLN A 337 -151.54 -5.64 -25.53
N THR A 338 -151.12 -4.42 -25.20
CA THR A 338 -152.01 -3.35 -24.72
C THR A 338 -152.94 -2.88 -25.83
N GLU A 339 -152.42 -2.67 -27.03
CA GLU A 339 -153.20 -2.32 -28.24
C GLU A 339 -154.17 -3.45 -28.62
N LEU A 340 -153.74 -4.72 -28.57
CA LEU A 340 -154.61 -5.88 -28.78
C LEU A 340 -155.79 -5.90 -27.79
N THR A 341 -155.53 -5.62 -26.51
CA THR A 341 -156.58 -5.57 -25.47
C THR A 341 -157.63 -4.51 -25.78
N ALA A 342 -157.21 -3.34 -26.27
CA ALA A 342 -158.13 -2.28 -26.70
C ALA A 342 -158.93 -2.68 -27.97
N LEU A 343 -158.29 -3.34 -28.94
CA LEU A 343 -158.97 -3.84 -30.14
C LEU A 343 -159.99 -4.95 -29.81
N GLN A 344 -159.68 -5.85 -28.87
CA GLN A 344 -160.61 -6.86 -28.37
C GLN A 344 -161.81 -6.22 -27.64
N ALA A 345 -161.60 -5.16 -26.85
CA ALA A 345 -162.69 -4.40 -26.23
C ALA A 345 -163.58 -3.69 -27.27
N ASN A 346 -163.00 -3.14 -28.34
CA ASN A 346 -163.74 -2.55 -29.45
C ASN A 346 -164.58 -3.61 -30.20
N ALA A 347 -164.01 -4.81 -30.45
CA ALA A 347 -164.73 -5.92 -31.06
C ALA A 347 -165.91 -6.41 -30.18
N ALA A 348 -165.69 -6.56 -28.87
CA ALA A 348 -166.75 -6.91 -27.92
C ALA A 348 -167.86 -5.85 -27.86
N THR A 349 -167.50 -4.57 -27.96
CA THR A 349 -168.46 -3.45 -28.03
C THR A 349 -169.29 -3.50 -29.32
N ALA A 350 -168.66 -3.72 -30.47
CA ALA A 350 -169.35 -3.87 -31.76
C ALA A 350 -170.29 -5.09 -31.78
N ALA A 351 -169.86 -6.22 -31.22
CA ALA A 351 -170.71 -7.41 -31.06
C ALA A 351 -171.91 -7.14 -30.15
N SER A 352 -171.70 -6.43 -29.03
CA SER A 352 -172.77 -6.05 -28.09
C SER A 352 -173.79 -5.11 -28.73
N ALA A 353 -173.34 -4.15 -29.54
CA ALA A 353 -174.22 -3.24 -30.29
C ALA A 353 -175.04 -3.97 -31.36
N LEU A 354 -174.43 -4.89 -32.10
CA LEU A 354 -175.13 -5.74 -33.07
C LEU A 354 -176.19 -6.64 -32.40
N ALA A 355 -175.85 -7.24 -31.25
CA ALA A 355 -176.79 -8.04 -30.45
C ALA A 355 -177.95 -7.19 -29.89
N ALA A 356 -177.67 -5.97 -29.40
CA ALA A 356 -178.70 -5.04 -28.93
C ALA A 356 -179.68 -4.66 -30.05
N ASN A 357 -179.18 -4.30 -31.23
CA ASN A 357 -179.99 -3.99 -32.41
C ASN A 357 -180.85 -5.20 -32.85
N SER A 358 -180.30 -6.42 -32.79
CA SER A 358 -181.04 -7.66 -33.06
C SER A 358 -182.18 -7.90 -32.06
N ASN A 359 -181.91 -7.69 -30.75
CA ASN A 359 -182.92 -7.81 -29.69
C ASN A 359 -184.03 -6.75 -29.81
N GLN A 360 -183.68 -5.50 -30.14
CA GLN A 360 -184.64 -4.43 -30.39
C GLN A 360 -185.51 -4.74 -31.61
N LEU A 361 -184.92 -5.28 -32.69
CA LEU A 361 -185.66 -5.70 -33.88
C LEU A 361 -186.65 -6.83 -33.57
N ALA A 362 -186.25 -7.81 -32.75
CA ALA A 362 -187.15 -8.87 -32.28
C ALA A 362 -188.32 -8.32 -31.43
N ALA A 363 -188.05 -7.37 -30.52
CA ALA A 363 -189.08 -6.73 -29.71
C ALA A 363 -190.06 -5.90 -30.55
N ALA A 364 -189.56 -5.05 -31.45
CA ALA A 364 -190.38 -4.26 -32.37
C ALA A 364 -191.29 -5.15 -33.23
N ASN A 365 -190.79 -6.30 -33.71
CA ASN A 365 -191.60 -7.26 -34.47
C ASN A 365 -192.69 -7.94 -33.61
N ALA A 366 -192.43 -8.24 -32.35
CA ALA A 366 -193.44 -8.78 -31.43
C ALA A 366 -194.54 -7.75 -31.10
N GLU A 367 -194.17 -6.47 -30.97
CA GLU A 367 -195.13 -5.37 -30.79
C GLU A 367 -195.96 -5.12 -32.06
N ILE A 368 -195.38 -5.24 -33.26
CA ILE A 368 -196.11 -5.23 -34.55
C ILE A 368 -197.21 -6.30 -34.56
N THR A 369 -196.88 -7.56 -34.22
CA THR A 369 -197.86 -8.65 -34.16
C THR A 369 -198.94 -8.37 -33.12
N THR A 370 -198.56 -7.91 -31.93
CA THR A 370 -199.50 -7.56 -30.85
C THR A 370 -200.50 -6.48 -31.28
N LEU A 371 -200.03 -5.46 -32.01
CA LEU A 371 -200.88 -4.38 -32.54
C LEU A 371 -201.82 -4.90 -33.65
N GLN A 372 -201.34 -5.79 -34.53
CA GLN A 372 -202.16 -6.44 -35.56
C GLN A 372 -203.32 -7.24 -34.95
N ASP A 373 -203.06 -8.03 -33.90
CA ASP A 373 -204.09 -8.80 -33.19
C ASP A 373 -205.12 -7.90 -32.49
N GLN A 374 -204.67 -6.79 -31.91
CA GLN A 374 -205.56 -5.78 -31.31
C GLN A 374 -206.44 -5.10 -32.37
N ILE A 375 -205.91 -4.76 -33.54
CA ILE A 375 -206.67 -4.20 -34.67
C ILE A 375 -207.72 -5.19 -35.16
N ALA A 376 -207.35 -6.47 -35.35
CA ALA A 376 -208.28 -7.52 -35.74
C ALA A 376 -209.42 -7.68 -34.72
N THR A 377 -209.10 -7.69 -33.42
CA THR A 377 -210.07 -7.77 -32.32
C THR A 377 -211.03 -6.58 -32.31
N LYS A 378 -210.54 -5.36 -32.52
CA LYS A 378 -211.38 -4.15 -32.57
C LYS A 378 -212.27 -4.12 -33.81
N ASN A 379 -211.79 -4.58 -34.97
CA ASN A 379 -212.60 -4.72 -36.19
C ASN A 379 -213.72 -5.77 -36.04
N ALA A 380 -213.49 -6.87 -35.33
CA ALA A 380 -214.54 -7.84 -34.98
C ALA A 380 -215.64 -7.20 -34.11
N LEU A 381 -215.26 -6.37 -33.12
CA LEU A 381 -216.21 -5.62 -32.28
C LEU A 381 -217.00 -4.55 -33.06
N ILE A 382 -216.37 -3.87 -34.03
CA ILE A 382 -217.07 -2.96 -34.97
C ILE A 382 -218.15 -3.73 -35.72
N THR A 383 -217.78 -4.88 -36.30
CA THR A 383 -218.69 -5.73 -37.08
C THR A 383 -219.88 -6.20 -36.24
N ALA A 384 -219.64 -6.63 -35.00
CA ALA A 384 -220.69 -7.01 -34.06
C ALA A 384 -221.62 -5.83 -33.72
N LYS A 385 -221.07 -4.64 -33.45
CA LYS A 385 -221.87 -3.43 -33.16
C LYS A 385 -222.69 -2.94 -34.34
N GLN A 386 -222.20 -3.11 -35.57
CA GLN A 386 -222.99 -2.84 -36.78
C GLN A 386 -224.17 -3.83 -36.91
N ALA A 387 -224.00 -5.11 -36.56
CA ALA A 387 -225.12 -6.04 -36.51
C ALA A 387 -226.16 -5.70 -35.42
N GLU A 388 -225.74 -5.28 -34.22
CA GLU A 388 -226.64 -4.79 -33.17
C GLU A 388 -227.43 -3.55 -33.62
N LEU A 389 -226.76 -2.60 -34.26
CA LEU A 389 -227.35 -1.39 -34.83
C LEU A 389 -228.41 -1.73 -35.91
N THR A 390 -228.07 -2.58 -36.88
CA THR A 390 -229.01 -3.01 -37.93
C THR A 390 -230.24 -3.70 -37.35
N LYS A 391 -230.06 -4.57 -36.34
CA LYS A 391 -231.18 -5.23 -35.65
C LYS A 391 -232.08 -4.21 -34.95
N ALA A 392 -231.51 -3.27 -34.19
CA ALA A 392 -232.29 -2.24 -33.50
C ALA A 392 -233.06 -1.32 -34.46
N GLN A 393 -232.50 -1.03 -35.65
CA GLN A 393 -233.19 -0.29 -36.71
C GLN A 393 -234.39 -1.06 -37.30
N GLY A 394 -234.25 -2.38 -37.51
CA GLY A 394 -235.37 -3.23 -37.96
C GLY A 394 -236.49 -3.34 -36.92
N GLU A 395 -236.12 -3.47 -35.63
CA GLU A 395 -237.06 -3.46 -34.50
C GLU A 395 -237.78 -2.11 -34.38
N LEU A 396 -237.07 -0.99 -34.54
CA LEU A 396 -237.66 0.36 -34.56
C LEU A 396 -238.71 0.51 -35.68
N SER A 397 -238.39 0.06 -36.90
CA SER A 397 -239.32 0.10 -38.05
C SER A 397 -240.58 -0.72 -37.78
N THR A 398 -240.44 -1.91 -37.18
CA THR A 398 -241.56 -2.78 -36.79
C THR A 398 -242.47 -2.11 -35.75
N LEU A 399 -241.88 -1.41 -34.78
CA LEU A 399 -242.63 -0.63 -33.79
C LEU A 399 -243.33 0.59 -34.42
N GLN A 400 -242.71 1.28 -35.37
CA GLN A 400 -243.33 2.38 -36.11
C GLN A 400 -244.54 1.93 -36.95
N ALA A 401 -244.47 0.75 -37.58
CA ALA A 401 -245.64 0.15 -38.25
C ALA A 401 -246.76 -0.21 -37.25
N THR A 402 -246.39 -0.77 -36.09
CA THR A 402 -247.34 -1.11 -35.01
C THR A 402 -248.02 0.14 -34.43
N LYS A 403 -247.27 1.24 -34.27
CA LYS A 403 -247.78 2.56 -33.86
C LYS A 403 -248.88 3.04 -34.81
N ALA A 404 -248.62 3.05 -36.12
CA ALA A 404 -249.56 3.49 -37.14
C ALA A 404 -250.82 2.61 -37.21
N ALA A 405 -250.67 1.29 -37.04
CA ALA A 405 -251.80 0.36 -36.97
C ALA A 405 -252.70 0.68 -35.75
N LEU A 406 -252.12 0.85 -34.55
CA LEU A 406 -252.85 1.21 -33.34
C LEU A 406 -253.55 2.57 -33.46
N GLU A 407 -252.92 3.57 -34.09
CA GLU A 407 -253.54 4.87 -34.38
C GLU A 407 -254.76 4.75 -35.29
N SER A 408 -254.70 3.91 -36.32
CA SER A 408 -255.82 3.61 -37.22
C SER A 408 -256.97 2.86 -36.52
N GLU A 409 -256.64 1.88 -35.66
CA GLU A 409 -257.63 1.17 -34.84
C GLU A 409 -258.31 2.10 -33.82
N ILE A 410 -257.55 3.00 -33.17
CA ILE A 410 -258.07 4.02 -32.24
C ILE A 410 -259.03 4.97 -32.96
N ALA A 411 -258.69 5.42 -34.17
CA ALA A 411 -259.55 6.26 -34.99
C ALA A 411 -260.84 5.53 -35.39
N THR A 412 -260.72 4.27 -35.81
CA THR A 412 -261.86 3.41 -36.18
C THR A 412 -262.81 3.18 -35.00
N LEU A 413 -262.28 2.83 -33.83
CA LEU A 413 -263.06 2.68 -32.60
C LEU A 413 -263.71 4.01 -32.18
N THR A 414 -263.03 5.14 -32.33
CA THR A 414 -263.59 6.47 -32.04
C THR A 414 -264.80 6.77 -32.94
N ALA A 415 -264.69 6.54 -34.25
CA ALA A 415 -265.83 6.70 -35.16
C ALA A 415 -267.01 5.75 -34.83
N GLN A 416 -266.74 4.52 -34.40
CA GLN A 416 -267.77 3.58 -33.95
C GLN A 416 -268.43 4.00 -32.63
N ILE A 417 -267.68 4.59 -31.69
CA ILE A 417 -268.23 5.18 -30.47
C ILE A 417 -269.18 6.31 -30.86
N ASP A 418 -268.75 7.24 -31.70
CA ASP A 418 -269.49 8.45 -32.03
C ASP A 418 -270.81 8.16 -32.76
N ALA A 419 -270.83 7.17 -33.65
CA ALA A 419 -272.03 6.75 -34.40
C ALA A 419 -273.21 6.27 -33.52
N ILE A 420 -272.98 5.89 -32.26
CA ILE A 420 -274.03 5.40 -31.36
C ILE A 420 -274.70 6.58 -30.63
N ASN A 421 -275.94 6.90 -31.01
CA ASN A 421 -276.80 7.82 -30.26
C ASN A 421 -277.41 7.12 -29.03
N GLY A 422 -277.30 7.76 -27.87
CA GLY A 422 -277.74 7.22 -26.57
C GLY A 422 -276.66 6.42 -25.81
N ASN A 423 -276.87 6.25 -24.50
CA ASN A 423 -275.88 5.66 -23.58
C ASN A 423 -276.00 4.13 -23.49
N SER A 424 -275.90 3.45 -24.64
CA SER A 424 -276.03 1.99 -24.72
C SER A 424 -274.77 1.25 -24.24
N LYS A 425 -274.93 -0.03 -23.86
CA LYS A 425 -273.83 -0.92 -23.45
C LYS A 425 -272.70 -0.95 -24.49
N ALA A 426 -273.05 -1.05 -25.78
CA ALA A 426 -272.09 -1.09 -26.89
C ALA A 426 -271.19 0.15 -26.97
N LYS A 427 -271.71 1.36 -26.70
CA LYS A 427 -270.89 2.60 -26.73
C LYS A 427 -269.80 2.57 -25.64
N LYS A 428 -270.11 2.04 -24.45
CA LYS A 428 -269.14 1.90 -23.35
C LYS A 428 -268.07 0.85 -23.65
N ASP A 429 -268.47 -0.27 -24.24
CA ASP A 429 -267.55 -1.37 -24.57
C ASP A 429 -266.53 -0.94 -25.64
N LEU A 430 -266.97 -0.13 -26.63
CA LEU A 430 -266.08 0.47 -27.62
C LEU A 430 -265.12 1.52 -27.01
N ILE A 431 -265.57 2.32 -26.03
CA ILE A 431 -264.70 3.25 -25.28
C ILE A 431 -263.58 2.47 -24.58
N ALA A 432 -263.91 1.41 -23.83
CA ALA A 432 -262.93 0.58 -23.15
C ALA A 432 -261.93 -0.09 -24.12
N ALA A 433 -262.40 -0.53 -25.30
CA ALA A 433 -261.52 -1.02 -26.36
C ALA A 433 -260.56 0.06 -26.88
N ARG A 434 -261.04 1.30 -27.06
CA ARG A 434 -260.22 2.43 -27.53
C ARG A 434 -259.19 2.87 -26.49
N GLU A 435 -259.55 2.89 -25.21
CA GLU A 435 -258.62 3.15 -24.10
C GLU A 435 -257.54 2.06 -24.01
N THR A 436 -257.91 0.79 -24.18
CA THR A 436 -256.96 -0.33 -24.23
C THR A 436 -255.94 -0.15 -25.37
N LYS A 437 -256.41 0.23 -26.57
CA LYS A 437 -255.55 0.50 -27.73
C LYS A 437 -254.67 1.75 -27.53
N GLN A 438 -255.19 2.79 -26.87
CA GLN A 438 -254.39 3.97 -26.48
C GLN A 438 -253.26 3.63 -25.50
N GLY A 439 -253.51 2.72 -24.53
CA GLY A 439 -252.48 2.21 -23.63
C GLY A 439 -251.37 1.46 -24.38
N LEU A 440 -251.73 0.61 -25.35
CA LEU A 440 -250.77 -0.05 -26.23
C LEU A 440 -249.96 0.95 -27.08
N LEU A 441 -250.61 1.98 -27.64
CA LEU A 441 -249.93 3.02 -28.41
C LEU A 441 -248.89 3.79 -27.58
N ASN A 442 -249.22 4.12 -26.33
CA ASN A 442 -248.30 4.78 -25.41
C ASN A 442 -247.08 3.87 -25.08
N SER A 443 -247.31 2.56 -24.90
CA SER A 443 -246.23 1.57 -24.72
C SER A 443 -245.33 1.49 -25.96
N VAL A 444 -245.90 1.46 -27.18
CA VAL A 444 -245.12 1.43 -28.42
C VAL A 444 -244.31 2.72 -28.61
N ASN A 445 -244.86 3.90 -28.31
CA ASN A 445 -244.10 5.16 -28.33
C ASN A 445 -242.91 5.16 -27.33
N THR A 446 -243.08 4.55 -26.14
CA THR A 446 -241.99 4.38 -25.16
C THR A 446 -240.90 3.43 -25.69
N GLN A 447 -241.30 2.33 -26.34
CA GLN A 447 -240.37 1.37 -26.95
C GLN A 447 -239.61 1.98 -28.14
N ILE A 448 -240.28 2.77 -28.98
CA ILE A 448 -239.66 3.57 -30.06
C ILE A 448 -238.60 4.53 -29.50
N THR A 449 -238.93 5.25 -28.42
CA THR A 449 -238.00 6.18 -27.76
C THR A 449 -236.77 5.44 -27.21
N THR A 450 -236.98 4.28 -26.59
CA THR A 450 -235.90 3.40 -26.10
C THR A 450 -235.03 2.88 -27.25
N LYS A 451 -235.63 2.46 -28.38
CA LYS A 451 -234.90 1.97 -29.56
C LYS A 451 -234.08 3.06 -30.24
N ASN A 452 -234.61 4.28 -30.35
CA ASN A 452 -233.83 5.43 -30.82
C ASN A 452 -232.61 5.69 -29.93
N ALA A 453 -232.77 5.65 -28.60
CA ALA A 453 -231.64 5.81 -27.67
C ALA A 453 -230.59 4.68 -27.81
N GLN A 454 -231.02 3.42 -28.00
CA GLN A 454 -230.10 2.30 -28.28
C GLN A 454 -229.35 2.48 -29.60
N ILE A 455 -230.03 2.92 -30.66
CA ILE A 455 -229.44 3.20 -31.98
C ILE A 455 -228.35 4.29 -31.88
N SER A 456 -228.62 5.40 -31.20
CA SER A 456 -227.62 6.45 -30.98
C SER A 456 -226.46 5.98 -30.09
N GLY A 457 -226.73 5.12 -29.09
CA GLY A 457 -225.69 4.47 -28.29
C GLY A 457 -224.73 3.63 -29.14
N TYR A 458 -225.27 2.74 -29.99
CA TYR A 458 -224.46 1.92 -30.88
C TYR A 458 -223.69 2.72 -31.94
N GLN A 459 -224.21 3.88 -32.39
CA GLN A 459 -223.47 4.82 -33.25
C GLN A 459 -222.29 5.46 -32.50
N GLY A 460 -222.44 5.76 -31.21
CA GLY A 460 -221.35 6.20 -30.33
C GLY A 460 -220.29 5.12 -30.09
N ASP A 461 -220.72 3.88 -29.82
CA ASP A 461 -219.84 2.70 -29.68
C ASP A 461 -218.97 2.53 -30.94
N LEU A 462 -219.60 2.54 -32.13
CA LEU A 462 -218.92 2.39 -33.42
C LEU A 462 -217.88 3.49 -33.65
N THR A 463 -218.24 4.75 -33.39
CA THR A 463 -217.31 5.89 -33.51
C THR A 463 -216.09 5.72 -32.60
N THR A 464 -216.32 5.28 -31.35
CA THR A 464 -215.27 5.03 -30.35
C THR A 464 -214.36 3.88 -30.76
N LEU A 465 -214.93 2.80 -31.31
CA LEU A 465 -214.18 1.65 -31.84
C LEU A 465 -213.36 2.02 -33.09
N GLN A 466 -213.92 2.80 -34.02
CA GLN A 466 -213.21 3.29 -35.22
C GLN A 466 -212.03 4.19 -34.85
N ASN A 467 -212.20 5.10 -33.88
CA ASN A 467 -211.11 5.90 -33.34
C ASN A 467 -210.03 5.04 -32.66
N SER A 468 -210.42 3.94 -31.99
CA SER A 468 -209.48 2.96 -31.42
C SER A 468 -208.65 2.27 -32.52
N VAL A 469 -209.30 1.82 -33.60
CA VAL A 469 -208.61 1.19 -34.76
C VAL A 469 -207.65 2.16 -35.43
N ASN A 470 -208.06 3.42 -35.63
CA ASN A 470 -207.18 4.45 -36.19
C ASN A 470 -205.93 4.68 -35.33
N SER A 471 -206.08 4.79 -34.00
CA SER A 471 -204.94 4.94 -33.08
C SER A 471 -203.98 3.74 -33.12
N LEU A 472 -204.52 2.51 -33.18
CA LEU A 472 -203.70 1.30 -33.29
C LEU A 472 -202.99 1.21 -34.65
N ASN A 473 -203.63 1.61 -35.75
CA ASN A 473 -202.99 1.69 -37.07
C ASN A 473 -201.82 2.69 -37.09
N THR A 474 -201.94 3.84 -36.41
CA THR A 474 -200.82 4.79 -36.26
C THR A 474 -199.66 4.19 -35.45
N GLN A 475 -199.95 3.48 -34.36
CA GLN A 475 -198.93 2.78 -33.57
C GLN A 475 -198.23 1.67 -34.36
N LEU A 476 -199.01 0.90 -35.14
CA LEU A 476 -198.49 -0.18 -36.01
C LEU A 476 -197.54 0.39 -37.08
N LEU A 477 -197.91 1.50 -37.73
CA LEU A 477 -197.06 2.16 -38.72
C LEU A 477 -195.75 2.68 -38.11
N ALA A 478 -195.80 3.28 -36.92
CA ALA A 478 -194.60 3.74 -36.21
C ALA A 478 -193.66 2.57 -35.86
N LYS A 479 -194.21 1.44 -35.40
CA LYS A 479 -193.43 0.23 -35.09
C LYS A 479 -192.85 -0.45 -36.33
N GLN A 480 -193.56 -0.43 -37.46
CA GLN A 480 -193.03 -0.88 -38.76
C GLN A 480 -191.85 -0.01 -39.24
N GLN A 481 -191.91 1.31 -39.01
CA GLN A 481 -190.79 2.21 -39.31
C GLN A 481 -189.59 1.97 -38.38
N GLU A 482 -189.82 1.73 -37.09
CA GLU A 482 -188.77 1.35 -36.11
C GLU A 482 -188.06 0.05 -36.53
N SER A 483 -188.82 -1.00 -36.86
CA SER A 483 -188.27 -2.28 -37.36
C SER A 483 -187.41 -2.09 -38.62
N SER A 484 -187.87 -1.27 -39.58
CA SER A 484 -187.11 -0.96 -40.80
C SER A 484 -185.83 -0.15 -40.53
N ALA A 485 -185.83 0.73 -39.53
CA ALA A 485 -184.64 1.48 -39.12
C ALA A 485 -183.58 0.58 -38.44
N LEU A 486 -184.02 -0.36 -37.61
CA LEU A 486 -183.15 -1.35 -36.94
C LEU A 486 -182.56 -2.36 -37.95
N GLN A 487 -183.34 -2.76 -38.96
CA GLN A 487 -182.83 -3.59 -40.07
C GLN A 487 -181.69 -2.90 -40.84
N GLN A 488 -181.83 -1.61 -41.15
CA GLN A 488 -180.80 -0.83 -41.83
C GLN A 488 -179.52 -0.66 -40.99
N GLN A 489 -179.64 -0.61 -39.66
CA GLN A 489 -178.49 -0.52 -38.75
C GLN A 489 -177.71 -1.83 -38.59
N ALA A 490 -178.30 -2.99 -38.92
CA ALA A 490 -177.63 -4.28 -38.76
C ALA A 490 -176.37 -4.43 -39.65
N ALA A 491 -176.44 -3.96 -40.91
CA ALA A 491 -175.34 -4.06 -41.87
C ALA A 491 -174.06 -3.27 -41.47
N PRO A 492 -174.12 -1.97 -41.11
CA PRO A 492 -172.93 -1.24 -40.66
C PRO A 492 -172.38 -1.79 -39.34
N LEU A 493 -173.23 -2.21 -38.39
CA LEU A 493 -172.78 -2.83 -37.14
C LEU A 493 -172.02 -4.14 -37.38
N GLN A 494 -172.49 -4.99 -38.30
CA GLN A 494 -171.79 -6.20 -38.71
C GLN A 494 -170.46 -5.89 -39.43
N ALA A 495 -170.41 -4.84 -40.25
CA ALA A 495 -169.16 -4.41 -40.89
C ALA A 495 -168.13 -3.89 -39.86
N THR A 496 -168.56 -3.12 -38.86
CA THR A 496 -167.70 -2.67 -37.75
C THR A 496 -167.14 -3.86 -36.96
N LEU A 497 -167.96 -4.86 -36.64
CA LEU A 497 -167.51 -6.08 -35.95
C LEU A 497 -166.46 -6.86 -36.78
N THR A 498 -166.71 -7.05 -38.07
CA THR A 498 -165.75 -7.72 -38.97
C THR A 498 -164.43 -6.96 -39.05
N SER A 499 -164.47 -5.63 -39.15
CA SER A 499 -163.25 -4.80 -39.18
C SER A 499 -162.49 -4.84 -37.86
N ALA A 500 -163.17 -4.87 -36.71
CA ALA A 500 -162.53 -4.98 -35.40
C ALA A 500 -161.86 -6.34 -35.21
N ASN A 501 -162.53 -7.43 -35.59
CA ASN A 501 -161.97 -8.79 -35.55
C ASN A 501 -160.74 -8.95 -36.48
N ALA A 502 -160.75 -8.31 -37.66
CA ALA A 502 -159.59 -8.30 -38.55
C ALA A 502 -158.38 -7.58 -37.91
N ALA A 503 -158.60 -6.43 -37.28
CA ALA A 503 -157.54 -5.70 -36.58
C ALA A 503 -156.96 -6.48 -35.38
N VAL A 504 -157.80 -7.19 -34.62
CA VAL A 504 -157.39 -8.12 -33.56
C VAL A 504 -156.44 -9.19 -34.14
N ALA A 505 -156.85 -9.88 -35.21
CA ALA A 505 -156.03 -10.94 -35.82
C ALA A 505 -154.69 -10.43 -36.39
N THR A 506 -154.66 -9.23 -36.99
CA THR A 506 -153.40 -8.60 -37.42
C THR A 506 -152.47 -8.34 -36.23
N LYS A 507 -152.99 -7.79 -35.12
CA LYS A 507 -152.18 -7.48 -33.93
C LYS A 507 -151.67 -8.74 -33.23
N GLU A 508 -152.45 -9.83 -33.22
CA GLU A 508 -152.01 -11.15 -32.75
C GLU A 508 -150.84 -11.69 -33.58
N GLY A 509 -150.88 -11.51 -34.91
CA GLY A 509 -149.77 -11.87 -35.82
C GLY A 509 -148.49 -11.05 -35.60
N GLU A 510 -148.62 -9.74 -35.35
CA GLU A 510 -147.49 -8.88 -34.97
C GLU A 510 -146.83 -9.35 -33.67
N ILE A 511 -147.63 -9.64 -32.63
CA ILE A 511 -147.15 -10.14 -31.34
C ILE A 511 -146.44 -11.49 -31.50
N ALA A 512 -146.97 -12.40 -32.32
CA ALA A 512 -146.34 -13.69 -32.60
C ALA A 512 -144.97 -13.52 -33.29
N THR A 513 -144.90 -12.61 -34.26
CA THR A 513 -143.66 -12.30 -35.01
C THR A 513 -142.60 -11.68 -34.09
N LEU A 514 -142.98 -10.75 -33.21
CA LEU A 514 -142.07 -10.16 -32.23
C LEU A 514 -141.59 -11.20 -31.21
N LYS A 515 -142.48 -12.07 -30.69
CA LYS A 515 -142.11 -13.15 -29.76
C LYS A 515 -141.13 -14.16 -30.39
N ALA A 516 -141.26 -14.44 -31.69
CA ALA A 516 -140.33 -15.31 -32.41
C ALA A 516 -138.89 -14.73 -32.52
N GLN A 517 -138.70 -13.42 -32.33
CA GLN A 517 -137.39 -12.76 -32.34
C GLN A 517 -136.71 -12.76 -30.96
N ILE A 518 -137.42 -13.09 -29.88
CA ILE A 518 -136.87 -13.09 -28.51
C ILE A 518 -135.80 -14.18 -28.29
N PRO A 519 -135.97 -15.46 -28.71
CA PRO A 519 -134.97 -16.49 -28.44
C PRO A 519 -133.60 -16.22 -29.09
N SER A 520 -133.57 -15.67 -30.30
CA SER A 520 -132.33 -15.33 -30.99
C SER A 520 -131.62 -14.12 -30.36
N LEU A 521 -132.37 -13.14 -29.84
CA LEU A 521 -131.78 -12.02 -29.10
C LEU A 521 -131.30 -12.44 -27.70
N GLN A 522 -132.01 -13.34 -27.02
CA GLN A 522 -131.55 -13.92 -25.75
C GLN A 522 -130.26 -14.73 -25.94
N ALA A 523 -130.14 -15.50 -27.04
CA ALA A 523 -128.89 -16.18 -27.39
C ALA A 523 -127.75 -15.18 -27.61
N ALA A 524 -127.98 -14.12 -28.41
CA ALA A 524 -126.97 -13.09 -28.67
C ALA A 524 -126.51 -12.34 -27.41
N VAL A 525 -127.39 -12.12 -26.42
CA VAL A 525 -127.02 -11.60 -25.09
C VAL A 525 -126.12 -12.59 -24.36
N ASN A 526 -126.55 -13.85 -24.24
CA ASN A 526 -125.80 -14.89 -23.53
C ASN A 526 -124.40 -15.12 -24.14
N ASP A 527 -124.29 -15.11 -25.47
CA ASP A 527 -123.03 -15.30 -26.20
C ASP A 527 -122.09 -14.10 -25.99
N ALA A 528 -122.63 -12.88 -25.96
CA ALA A 528 -121.85 -11.67 -25.69
C ALA A 528 -121.37 -11.59 -24.23
N ASP A 529 -122.24 -11.93 -23.26
CA ASP A 529 -121.86 -12.03 -21.85
C ASP A 529 -120.79 -13.11 -21.62
N ALA A 530 -120.88 -14.24 -22.31
CA ALA A 530 -119.86 -15.29 -22.28
C ALA A 530 -118.51 -14.82 -22.86
N ALA A 531 -118.52 -14.06 -23.96
CA ALA A 531 -117.31 -13.46 -24.52
C ALA A 531 -116.68 -12.41 -23.58
N VAL A 532 -117.50 -11.56 -22.94
CA VAL A 532 -117.03 -10.63 -21.89
C VAL A 532 -116.39 -11.38 -20.73
N ALA A 533 -117.00 -12.46 -20.24
CA ALA A 533 -116.47 -13.27 -19.15
C ALA A 533 -115.16 -13.98 -19.53
N ALA A 534 -115.04 -14.50 -20.76
CA ALA A 534 -113.80 -15.08 -21.27
C ALA A 534 -112.66 -14.05 -21.31
N GLN A 535 -112.91 -12.87 -21.88
CA GLN A 535 -111.92 -11.80 -21.98
C GLN A 535 -111.49 -11.27 -20.60
N GLN A 536 -112.40 -11.22 -19.62
CA GLN A 536 -112.04 -10.91 -18.22
C GLN A 536 -111.12 -11.98 -17.61
N GLY A 537 -111.34 -13.26 -17.93
CA GLY A 537 -110.47 -14.36 -17.55
C GLY A 537 -109.07 -14.22 -18.12
N GLU A 538 -108.95 -13.96 -19.43
CA GLU A 538 -107.65 -13.72 -20.07
C GLU A 538 -106.94 -12.51 -19.48
N LEU A 539 -107.66 -11.39 -19.27
CA LEU A 539 -107.10 -10.19 -18.66
C LEU A 539 -106.53 -10.47 -17.25
N SER A 540 -107.22 -11.28 -16.45
CA SER A 540 -106.75 -11.70 -15.12
C SER A 540 -105.48 -12.56 -15.19
N VAL A 541 -105.31 -13.39 -16.23
CA VAL A 541 -104.08 -14.17 -16.44
C VAL A 541 -102.93 -13.28 -16.87
N LEU A 542 -103.14 -12.36 -17.80
CA LEU A 542 -102.14 -11.39 -18.25
C LEU A 542 -101.66 -10.50 -17.10
N GLN A 543 -102.60 -9.98 -16.29
CA GLN A 543 -102.32 -9.19 -15.10
C GLN A 543 -101.61 -10.01 -14.01
N GLY A 544 -101.94 -11.30 -13.84
CA GLY A 544 -101.26 -12.19 -12.89
C GLY A 544 -99.81 -12.51 -13.27
N GLN A 545 -99.46 -12.47 -14.57
CA GLN A 545 -98.10 -12.70 -15.07
C GLN A 545 -97.20 -11.45 -14.92
N LEU A 546 -97.77 -10.25 -14.92
CA LEU A 546 -97.01 -9.00 -14.95
C LEU A 546 -96.09 -8.78 -13.72
N PRO A 547 -96.51 -9.03 -12.45
CA PRO A 547 -95.64 -8.84 -11.28
C PRO A 547 -94.37 -9.71 -11.29
N ALA A 548 -94.44 -10.92 -11.86
CA ALA A 548 -93.28 -11.80 -11.97
C ALA A 548 -92.24 -11.24 -12.97
N LEU A 549 -92.70 -10.71 -14.12
CA LEU A 549 -91.83 -10.03 -15.09
C LEU A 549 -91.26 -8.72 -14.52
N GLN A 550 -92.06 -7.95 -13.79
CA GLN A 550 -91.60 -6.73 -13.10
C GLN A 550 -90.53 -7.04 -12.05
N GLY A 551 -90.72 -8.11 -11.26
CA GLY A 551 -89.71 -8.59 -10.30
C GLY A 551 -88.42 -9.04 -10.98
N ALA A 552 -88.51 -9.77 -12.10
CA ALA A 552 -87.35 -10.20 -12.88
C ALA A 552 -86.59 -9.00 -13.48
N ALA A 553 -87.29 -8.01 -14.03
CA ALA A 553 -86.67 -6.78 -14.56
C ALA A 553 -86.01 -5.94 -13.46
N ALA A 554 -86.64 -5.85 -12.28
CA ALA A 554 -86.06 -5.17 -11.11
C ALA A 554 -84.82 -5.88 -10.57
N SER A 555 -84.81 -7.22 -10.55
CA SER A 555 -83.62 -8.00 -10.19
C SER A 555 -82.49 -7.76 -11.18
N ALA A 556 -82.74 -7.92 -12.49
CA ALA A 556 -81.71 -7.74 -13.51
C ALA A 556 -81.12 -6.31 -13.51
N ALA A 557 -81.94 -5.28 -13.23
CA ALA A 557 -81.45 -3.92 -13.04
C ALA A 557 -80.58 -3.76 -11.77
N ALA A 558 -80.92 -4.42 -10.67
CA ALA A 558 -80.10 -4.45 -9.46
C ALA A 558 -78.78 -5.21 -9.67
N ASP A 559 -78.81 -6.31 -10.42
CA ASP A 559 -77.63 -7.09 -10.79
C ASP A 559 -76.67 -6.27 -11.68
N VAL A 560 -77.20 -5.48 -12.62
CA VAL A 560 -76.43 -4.48 -13.39
C VAL A 560 -75.75 -3.48 -12.45
N SER A 561 -76.48 -2.79 -11.57
CA SER A 561 -75.87 -1.79 -10.69
C SER A 561 -74.90 -2.37 -9.64
N ALA A 562 -75.09 -3.63 -9.23
CA ALA A 562 -74.11 -4.35 -8.43
C ALA A 562 -72.81 -4.59 -9.22
N GLN A 563 -72.92 -5.02 -10.48
CA GLN A 563 -71.77 -5.26 -11.34
C GLN A 563 -71.07 -3.96 -11.79
N GLU A 564 -71.79 -2.86 -11.99
CA GLU A 564 -71.21 -1.52 -12.21
C GLU A 564 -70.31 -1.12 -11.04
N LYS A 565 -70.73 -1.39 -9.80
CA LYS A 565 -69.89 -1.16 -8.61
C LYS A 565 -68.65 -2.07 -8.61
N VAL A 566 -68.78 -3.35 -8.97
CA VAL A 566 -67.64 -4.28 -9.07
C VAL A 566 -66.61 -3.78 -10.09
N VAL A 567 -67.05 -3.29 -11.26
CA VAL A 567 -66.14 -2.68 -12.25
C VAL A 567 -65.44 -1.45 -11.66
N ALA A 568 -66.16 -0.53 -11.03
CA ALA A 568 -65.59 0.67 -10.44
C ALA A 568 -64.59 0.37 -9.29
N ASP A 569 -64.90 -0.58 -8.41
CA ASP A 569 -64.01 -1.03 -7.33
C ASP A 569 -62.71 -1.64 -7.89
N LEU A 570 -62.80 -2.41 -8.99
CA LEU A 570 -61.63 -3.01 -9.64
C LEU A 570 -60.79 -1.97 -10.40
N GLU A 571 -61.41 -0.99 -11.06
CA GLU A 571 -60.70 0.10 -11.74
C GLU A 571 -59.99 1.03 -10.75
N ALA A 572 -60.57 1.28 -9.57
CA ALA A 572 -59.97 2.10 -8.52
C ALA A 572 -58.63 1.53 -7.98
N ALA A 573 -58.35 0.24 -8.16
CA ALA A 573 -57.08 -0.39 -7.78
C ALA A 573 -55.95 -0.17 -8.82
N LEU A 574 -56.29 0.09 -10.09
CA LEU A 574 -55.30 0.20 -11.18
C LEU A 574 -54.27 1.32 -10.97
N PRO A 575 -54.61 2.53 -10.50
CA PRO A 575 -53.61 3.58 -10.25
C PRO A 575 -52.57 3.19 -9.20
N GLY A 576 -52.98 2.48 -8.13
CA GLY A 576 -52.07 2.02 -7.09
C GLY A 576 -51.10 0.95 -7.57
N LEU A 577 -51.59 0.00 -8.38
CA LEU A 577 -50.73 -1.02 -9.01
C LEU A 577 -49.80 -0.42 -10.06
N THR A 578 -50.27 0.58 -10.83
CA THR A 578 -49.45 1.30 -11.82
C THR A 578 -48.32 2.09 -11.14
N LEU A 579 -48.58 2.73 -10.01
CA LEU A 579 -47.54 3.37 -9.18
C LEU A 579 -46.57 2.34 -8.61
N GLY A 580 -47.06 1.22 -8.06
CA GLY A 580 -46.19 0.16 -7.52
C GLY A 580 -45.24 -0.46 -8.55
N VAL A 581 -45.64 -0.52 -9.83
CA VAL A 581 -44.75 -0.89 -10.94
C VAL A 581 -43.68 0.19 -11.17
N ALA A 582 -44.07 1.46 -11.26
CA ALA A 582 -43.13 2.57 -11.48
C ALA A 582 -42.12 2.73 -10.33
N ASP A 583 -42.57 2.55 -9.08
CA ASP A 583 -41.72 2.57 -7.88
C ASP A 583 -40.70 1.41 -7.89
N ALA A 584 -41.11 0.21 -8.35
CA ALA A 584 -40.23 -0.94 -8.52
C ALA A 584 -39.20 -0.72 -9.65
N GLU A 585 -39.62 -0.21 -10.80
CA GLU A 585 -38.72 0.15 -11.91
C GLU A 585 -37.69 1.23 -11.49
N ALA A 586 -38.10 2.22 -10.69
CA ALA A 586 -37.22 3.23 -10.12
C ALA A 586 -36.19 2.61 -9.14
N ALA A 587 -36.63 1.73 -8.23
CA ALA A 587 -35.74 1.04 -7.29
C ALA A 587 -34.71 0.15 -8.00
N ILE A 588 -35.11 -0.56 -9.06
CA ILE A 588 -34.20 -1.35 -9.92
C ILE A 588 -33.17 -0.44 -10.61
N ALA A 589 -33.58 0.73 -11.11
CA ALA A 589 -32.67 1.69 -11.75
C ALA A 589 -31.68 2.33 -10.75
N GLU A 590 -32.12 2.64 -9.53
CA GLU A 590 -31.25 3.13 -8.46
C GLU A 590 -30.25 2.05 -8.03
N GLN A 591 -30.70 0.81 -7.80
CA GLN A 591 -29.81 -0.30 -7.41
C GLN A 591 -28.79 -0.65 -8.50
N ARG A 592 -29.15 -0.58 -9.79
CA ARG A 592 -28.18 -0.71 -10.91
C ARG A 592 -27.13 0.41 -10.89
N THR A 593 -27.51 1.62 -10.46
CA THR A 593 -26.58 2.75 -10.30
C THR A 593 -25.63 2.55 -9.12
N VAL A 594 -26.15 2.05 -7.98
CA VAL A 594 -25.35 1.64 -6.82
C VAL A 594 -24.35 0.55 -7.22
N LEU A 595 -24.80 -0.49 -7.93
CA LEU A 595 -23.98 -1.60 -8.38
C LEU A 595 -22.81 -1.13 -9.26
N GLY A 596 -23.05 -0.26 -10.24
CA GLY A 596 -21.98 0.31 -11.08
C GLY A 596 -20.95 1.10 -10.26
N GLY A 597 -21.38 1.82 -9.22
CA GLY A 597 -20.48 2.51 -8.28
C GLY A 597 -19.66 1.56 -7.40
N LEU A 598 -20.19 0.38 -7.05
CA LEU A 598 -19.48 -0.65 -6.30
C LEU A 598 -18.49 -1.42 -7.19
N GLN A 599 -18.87 -1.77 -8.42
CA GLN A 599 -17.98 -2.40 -9.41
C GLN A 599 -16.79 -1.49 -9.76
N ALA A 600 -16.98 -0.17 -9.80
CA ALA A 600 -15.88 0.79 -9.92
C ALA A 600 -14.90 0.74 -8.73
N LYS A 601 -15.41 0.71 -7.49
CA LYS A 601 -14.57 0.57 -6.27
C LYS A 601 -13.83 -0.77 -6.22
N LEU A 602 -14.47 -1.87 -6.63
CA LEU A 602 -13.83 -3.18 -6.76
C LEU A 602 -12.69 -3.14 -7.79
N THR A 603 -12.87 -2.42 -8.90
CA THR A 603 -11.81 -2.22 -9.90
C THR A 603 -10.65 -1.41 -9.31
N GLU A 604 -10.94 -0.35 -8.56
CA GLU A 604 -9.93 0.48 -7.87
C GLU A 604 -9.15 -0.30 -6.80
N ALA A 605 -9.83 -1.14 -6.01
CA ALA A 605 -9.20 -2.02 -5.02
C ALA A 605 -8.31 -3.09 -5.67
N ASN A 606 -8.75 -3.73 -6.76
CA ASN A 606 -7.91 -4.68 -7.52
C ASN A 606 -6.67 -4.00 -8.13
N ASN A 607 -6.78 -2.76 -8.61
CA ASN A 607 -5.64 -1.99 -9.06
C ASN A 607 -4.66 -1.68 -7.90
N ALA A 608 -5.16 -1.41 -6.70
CA ALA A 608 -4.32 -1.24 -5.50
C ALA A 608 -3.58 -2.53 -5.12
N VAL A 609 -4.23 -3.69 -5.20
CA VAL A 609 -3.59 -5.02 -5.02
C VAL A 609 -2.45 -5.22 -6.03
N ALA A 610 -2.70 -4.96 -7.32
CA ALA A 610 -1.70 -5.10 -8.36
C ALA A 610 -0.48 -4.17 -8.13
N ALA A 611 -0.73 -2.92 -7.72
CA ALA A 611 0.33 -1.96 -7.41
C ALA A 611 1.14 -2.34 -6.15
N ALA A 612 0.48 -2.82 -5.09
CA ALA A 612 1.14 -3.26 -3.87
C ALA A 612 2.01 -4.51 -4.10
N ASN A 613 1.48 -5.51 -4.82
CA ASN A 613 2.25 -6.70 -5.21
C ASN A 613 3.46 -6.34 -6.07
N ALA A 614 3.32 -5.43 -7.04
CA ALA A 614 4.45 -4.95 -7.85
C ALA A 614 5.54 -4.25 -7.01
N ALA A 615 5.15 -3.53 -5.95
CA ALA A 615 6.11 -2.92 -5.02
C ALA A 615 6.84 -3.97 -4.16
N VAL A 616 6.15 -5.02 -3.71
CA VAL A 616 6.75 -6.18 -3.02
C VAL A 616 7.75 -6.91 -3.92
N GLU A 617 7.37 -7.18 -5.18
CA GLU A 617 8.22 -7.83 -6.20
C GLU A 617 9.50 -7.03 -6.47
N ALA A 618 9.36 -5.71 -6.65
CA ALA A 618 10.48 -4.80 -6.85
C ALA A 618 11.42 -4.77 -5.63
N LYS A 619 10.88 -4.79 -4.40
CA LYS A 619 11.69 -4.74 -3.18
C LYS A 619 12.38 -6.08 -2.86
N ASN A 620 11.76 -7.21 -3.18
CA ASN A 620 12.41 -8.53 -3.21
C ASN A 620 13.58 -8.55 -4.20
N THR A 621 13.40 -7.93 -5.38
CA THR A 621 14.48 -7.81 -6.39
C THR A 621 15.64 -6.96 -5.87
N GLU A 622 15.36 -5.85 -5.21
CA GLU A 622 16.38 -4.99 -4.57
C GLU A 622 17.18 -5.75 -3.49
N ILE A 623 16.49 -6.44 -2.58
CA ILE A 623 17.12 -7.28 -1.53
C ILE A 623 18.00 -8.36 -2.15
N SER A 624 17.53 -9.03 -3.21
CA SER A 624 18.29 -10.07 -3.92
C SER A 624 19.55 -9.51 -4.57
N GLY A 625 19.48 -8.29 -5.13
CA GLY A 625 20.64 -7.57 -5.66
C GLY A 625 21.68 -7.26 -4.58
N LEU A 626 21.25 -6.64 -3.47
CA LEU A 626 22.12 -6.31 -2.34
C LEU A 626 22.77 -7.56 -1.72
N GLN A 627 22.03 -8.66 -1.59
CA GLN A 627 22.57 -9.95 -1.14
C GLN A 627 23.61 -10.53 -2.12
N GLY A 628 23.46 -10.27 -3.42
CA GLY A 628 24.44 -10.63 -4.45
C GLY A 628 25.77 -9.85 -4.38
N GLU A 629 25.79 -8.68 -3.74
CA GLU A 629 27.02 -7.89 -3.53
C GLU A 629 27.88 -8.45 -2.37
N LEU A 630 27.26 -9.08 -1.36
CA LEU A 630 27.95 -9.54 -0.14
C LEU A 630 29.13 -10.51 -0.39
N PRO A 631 29.05 -11.53 -1.28
CA PRO A 631 30.16 -12.47 -1.49
C PRO A 631 31.41 -11.80 -2.07
N ALA A 632 31.25 -10.76 -2.90
CA ALA A 632 32.37 -10.01 -3.46
C ALA A 632 33.05 -9.13 -2.40
N LEU A 633 32.25 -8.49 -1.51
CA LEU A 633 32.77 -7.71 -0.39
C LEU A 633 33.45 -8.59 0.65
N GLN A 634 32.88 -9.75 0.98
CA GLN A 634 33.51 -10.74 1.87
C GLN A 634 34.86 -11.22 1.31
N SER A 635 34.90 -11.61 0.03
CA SER A 635 36.15 -12.01 -0.65
C SER A 635 37.20 -10.88 -0.67
N THR A 636 36.77 -9.62 -0.78
CA THR A 636 37.65 -8.44 -0.69
C THR A 636 38.22 -8.26 0.71
N LEU A 637 37.40 -8.41 1.75
CA LEU A 637 37.81 -8.36 3.15
C LEU A 637 38.78 -9.51 3.50
N ASP A 638 38.47 -10.73 3.07
CA ASP A 638 39.32 -11.90 3.29
C ASP A 638 40.69 -11.74 2.60
N GLY A 639 40.71 -11.24 1.36
CA GLY A 639 41.94 -10.93 0.61
C GLY A 639 42.78 -9.81 1.25
N ALA A 640 42.14 -8.76 1.77
CA ALA A 640 42.83 -7.69 2.50
C ALA A 640 43.45 -8.20 3.81
N ASN A 641 42.72 -9.01 4.58
CA ASN A 641 43.23 -9.65 5.79
C ASN A 641 44.40 -10.62 5.50
N ALA A 642 44.32 -11.39 4.41
CA ALA A 642 45.43 -12.24 3.97
C ALA A 642 46.68 -11.41 3.64
N SER A 643 46.53 -10.28 2.95
CA SER A 643 47.62 -9.37 2.62
C SER A 643 48.26 -8.74 3.87
N VAL A 644 47.44 -8.32 4.85
CA VAL A 644 47.91 -7.87 6.18
C VAL A 644 48.74 -8.97 6.86
N SER A 645 48.26 -10.21 6.89
CA SER A 645 48.95 -11.33 7.52
C SER A 645 50.28 -11.67 6.82
N ILE A 646 50.34 -11.59 5.49
CA ILE A 646 51.57 -11.81 4.71
C ILE A 646 52.60 -10.73 5.05
N LYS A 647 52.19 -9.46 5.07
CA LYS A 647 53.09 -8.32 5.37
C LYS A 647 53.65 -8.38 6.81
N GLN A 648 52.85 -8.83 7.77
CA GLN A 648 53.32 -9.09 9.14
C GLN A 648 54.41 -10.18 9.18
N GLY A 649 54.30 -11.23 8.37
CA GLY A 649 55.33 -12.27 8.24
C GLY A 649 56.61 -11.77 7.58
N GLU A 650 56.50 -10.90 6.58
CA GLU A 650 57.65 -10.24 5.95
C GLU A 650 58.45 -9.39 6.96
N ILE A 651 57.76 -8.58 7.77
CA ILE A 651 58.38 -7.76 8.83
C ILE A 651 59.11 -8.64 9.85
N GLN A 652 58.52 -9.76 10.31
CA GLN A 652 59.19 -10.68 11.24
C GLN A 652 60.47 -11.28 10.63
N LYS A 653 60.45 -11.65 9.35
CA LYS A 653 61.61 -12.18 8.63
C LYS A 653 62.73 -11.12 8.52
N LEU A 654 62.38 -9.88 8.17
CA LEU A 654 63.34 -8.78 8.06
C LEU A 654 63.99 -8.41 9.41
N ASN A 655 63.22 -8.42 10.50
CA ASN A 655 63.77 -8.23 11.85
C ASN A 655 64.74 -9.35 12.23
N THR A 656 64.40 -10.61 11.94
CA THR A 656 65.28 -11.77 12.19
C THR A 656 66.61 -11.66 11.40
N GLU A 657 66.57 -11.13 10.17
CA GLU A 657 67.75 -10.85 9.37
C GLU A 657 68.59 -9.69 9.92
N LEU A 658 67.95 -8.66 10.49
CA LEU A 658 68.61 -7.52 11.14
C LEU A 658 69.36 -7.97 12.43
N ASP A 659 68.71 -8.77 13.29
CA ASP A 659 69.31 -9.32 14.51
C ASP A 659 70.56 -10.17 14.20
N SER A 660 70.52 -10.96 13.13
CA SER A 660 71.66 -11.75 12.66
C SER A 660 72.85 -10.89 12.24
N LEU A 661 72.61 -9.79 11.52
CA LEU A 661 73.65 -8.84 11.12
C LEU A 661 74.24 -8.10 12.32
N ALA A 662 73.39 -7.68 13.28
CA ALA A 662 73.85 -7.06 14.53
C ALA A 662 74.73 -8.01 15.37
N GLY A 663 74.38 -9.31 15.41
CA GLY A 663 75.22 -10.34 16.03
C GLY A 663 76.58 -10.49 15.34
N GLN A 664 76.61 -10.52 14.01
CA GLN A 664 77.86 -10.57 13.23
C GLN A 664 78.73 -9.32 13.47
N LEU A 665 78.12 -8.13 13.58
CA LEU A 665 78.82 -6.88 13.87
C LEU A 665 79.49 -6.93 15.26
N SER A 666 78.85 -7.52 16.26
CA SER A 666 79.44 -7.72 17.59
C SER A 666 80.66 -8.65 17.57
N VAL A 667 80.62 -9.72 16.76
CA VAL A 667 81.77 -10.63 16.58
C VAL A 667 82.93 -9.90 15.88
N LEU A 668 82.65 -9.16 14.81
CA LEU A 668 83.69 -8.49 14.03
C LEU A 668 84.39 -7.36 14.81
N ASN A 669 83.65 -6.54 15.57
CA ASN A 669 84.27 -5.55 16.46
C ASN A 669 85.21 -6.21 17.49
N SER A 670 84.87 -7.41 17.98
CA SER A 670 85.72 -8.16 18.92
C SER A 670 87.02 -8.66 18.26
N GLN A 671 86.97 -9.03 16.97
CA GLN A 671 88.15 -9.44 16.20
C GLN A 671 89.08 -8.26 15.88
N ILE A 672 88.53 -7.09 15.55
CA ILE A 672 89.31 -5.85 15.36
C ILE A 672 90.10 -5.53 16.63
N ALA A 673 89.44 -5.48 17.79
CA ALA A 673 90.08 -5.17 19.07
C ALA A 673 91.19 -6.16 19.45
N ALA A 674 91.03 -7.44 19.11
CA ALA A 674 92.07 -8.45 19.33
C ALA A 674 93.33 -8.20 18.46
N LYS A 675 93.15 -7.87 17.16
CA LYS A 675 94.29 -7.57 16.27
C LYS A 675 94.97 -6.24 16.60
N GLU A 676 94.25 -5.22 17.06
CA GLU A 676 94.84 -3.97 17.51
C GLU A 676 95.73 -4.16 18.76
N ALA A 677 95.36 -5.06 19.67
CA ALA A 677 96.21 -5.44 20.81
C ALA A 677 97.46 -6.24 20.39
N GLU A 678 97.35 -7.10 19.37
CA GLU A 678 98.46 -7.88 18.81
C GLU A 678 99.53 -6.98 18.16
N VAL A 679 99.10 -6.03 17.33
CA VAL A 679 99.94 -4.97 16.74
C VAL A 679 100.70 -4.20 17.83
N LEU A 680 99.99 -3.75 18.87
CA LEU A 680 100.59 -3.02 19.98
C LEU A 680 101.63 -3.87 20.75
N SER A 681 101.40 -5.17 20.89
CA SER A 681 102.37 -6.08 21.52
C SER A 681 103.68 -6.20 20.72
N LEU A 682 103.57 -6.34 19.40
CA LEU A 682 104.72 -6.48 18.50
C LEU A 682 105.55 -5.19 18.40
N GLN A 683 104.88 -4.02 18.31
CA GLN A 683 105.56 -2.71 18.33
C GLN A 683 106.42 -2.50 19.59
N ASN A 684 105.94 -2.96 20.76
CA ASN A 684 106.70 -2.89 22.02
C ASN A 684 107.92 -3.84 22.09
N GLN A 685 108.02 -4.85 21.22
CA GLN A 685 109.16 -5.77 21.15
C GLN A 685 110.22 -5.32 20.13
N VAL A 686 109.78 -4.75 18.99
CA VAL A 686 110.69 -4.26 17.93
C VAL A 686 111.49 -3.03 18.36
N ALA A 687 110.89 -2.11 19.12
CA ALA A 687 111.52 -0.84 19.51
C ALA A 687 112.85 -0.99 20.31
N PRO A 688 112.94 -1.75 21.43
CA PRO A 688 114.18 -1.84 22.22
C PRO A 688 115.34 -2.52 21.48
N LEU A 689 115.05 -3.45 20.56
CA LEU A 689 116.08 -4.14 19.76
C LEU A 689 116.73 -3.20 18.72
N LEU A 690 115.97 -2.24 18.17
CA LEU A 690 116.50 -1.19 17.30
C LEU A 690 117.47 -0.26 18.04
N ASP A 691 117.13 0.16 19.26
CA ASP A 691 118.02 1.01 20.09
C ASP A 691 119.30 0.27 20.50
N GLN A 692 119.20 -1.02 20.85
CA GLN A 692 120.37 -1.86 21.14
C GLN A 692 121.30 -1.98 19.92
N LEU A 693 120.74 -2.21 18.73
CA LEU A 693 121.52 -2.30 17.48
C LEU A 693 122.22 -0.97 17.13
N ASN A 694 121.53 0.16 17.28
CA ASN A 694 122.12 1.49 17.07
C ASN A 694 123.30 1.74 18.03
N ARG A 695 123.18 1.33 19.29
CA ARG A 695 124.24 1.48 20.29
C ARG A 695 125.49 0.65 19.96
N ILE A 696 125.33 -0.64 19.64
CA ILE A 696 126.48 -1.53 19.35
C ILE A 696 127.30 -1.01 18.16
N ASN A 697 126.63 -0.49 17.11
CA ASN A 697 127.32 0.14 15.97
C ASN A 697 128.22 1.31 16.39
N GLY A 698 127.82 2.12 17.37
CA GLY A 698 128.63 3.23 17.89
C GLY A 698 129.87 2.77 18.67
N GLU A 699 129.74 1.70 19.46
CA GLU A 699 130.84 1.15 20.28
C GLU A 699 131.91 0.45 19.39
N ILE A 700 131.50 -0.15 18.26
CA ILE A 700 132.42 -0.71 17.23
C ILE A 700 133.34 0.39 16.67
N SER A 701 132.79 1.46 16.09
CA SER A 701 133.60 2.49 15.39
C SER A 701 134.52 3.29 16.32
N ALA A 702 134.18 3.41 17.61
CA ALA A 702 135.09 3.95 18.61
C ALA A 702 136.33 3.07 18.80
N THR A 703 136.12 1.75 18.90
CA THR A 703 137.18 0.75 19.12
C THR A 703 138.15 0.65 17.93
N GLU A 704 137.63 0.66 16.69
CA GLU A 704 138.44 0.71 15.46
C GLU A 704 139.39 1.93 15.42
N THR A 705 138.92 3.07 15.93
CA THR A 705 139.68 4.33 15.95
C THR A 705 140.83 4.29 16.96
N GLN A 706 140.64 3.67 18.12
CA GLN A 706 141.71 3.51 19.13
C GLN A 706 142.81 2.57 18.63
N LEU A 707 142.44 1.43 18.03
CA LEU A 707 143.37 0.45 17.49
C LEU A 707 144.38 1.08 16.51
N LYS A 708 143.86 1.85 15.55
CA LYS A 708 144.64 2.54 14.52
C LYS A 708 145.63 3.57 15.10
N THR A 709 145.33 4.14 16.26
CA THR A 709 146.21 5.10 16.95
C THR A 709 147.38 4.40 17.64
N LEU A 710 147.12 3.29 18.33
CA LEU A 710 148.16 2.50 19.01
C LEU A 710 149.16 1.88 18.03
N GLN A 711 148.69 1.35 16.90
CA GLN A 711 149.55 0.81 15.84
C GLN A 711 150.53 1.87 15.29
N ALA A 712 150.12 3.13 15.16
CA ALA A 712 150.99 4.22 14.71
C ALA A 712 152.07 4.60 15.73
N GLN A 713 151.77 4.52 17.04
CA GLN A 713 152.73 4.82 18.11
C GLN A 713 153.85 3.77 18.17
N LEU A 714 153.54 2.49 17.94
CA LEU A 714 154.52 1.41 17.98
C LEU A 714 155.65 1.58 16.93
N VAL A 715 155.30 2.04 15.73
CA VAL A 715 156.25 2.26 14.61
C VAL A 715 157.22 3.40 14.91
N ALA A 716 156.77 4.46 15.59
CA ALA A 716 157.62 5.61 15.92
C ALA A 716 158.74 5.27 16.93
N LEU A 717 158.47 4.35 17.86
CA LEU A 717 159.41 3.94 18.90
C LEU A 717 160.57 3.08 18.37
N ASP A 718 160.29 2.21 17.40
CA ASP A 718 161.27 1.29 16.80
C ASP A 718 162.39 2.06 16.06
N GLN A 719 162.04 3.18 15.40
CA GLN A 719 163.01 4.10 14.81
C GLN A 719 163.90 4.78 15.85
N GLN A 720 163.37 5.19 17.00
CA GLN A 720 164.15 5.82 18.06
C GLN A 720 165.16 4.84 18.68
N PHE A 721 164.74 3.60 18.95
CA PHE A 721 165.62 2.54 19.45
C PHE A 721 166.78 2.25 18.50
N THR A 722 166.49 2.21 17.19
CA THR A 722 167.49 1.97 16.13
C THR A 722 168.55 3.09 16.06
N THR A 723 168.19 4.35 16.32
CA THR A 723 169.15 5.47 16.31
C THR A 723 170.13 5.40 17.47
N ALA A 724 169.64 5.26 18.72
CA ALA A 724 170.49 5.25 19.92
C ALA A 724 171.56 4.13 19.91
N SER A 725 171.23 2.97 19.35
CA SER A 725 172.15 1.83 19.22
C SER A 725 173.40 2.14 18.37
N ASN A 726 173.29 3.06 17.40
CA ASN A 726 174.42 3.39 16.52
C ASN A 726 175.43 4.34 17.18
N GLU A 727 174.99 5.31 17.98
CA GLU A 727 175.91 6.25 18.66
C GLU A 727 176.74 5.58 19.74
N LEU A 728 176.17 4.63 20.48
CA LEU A 728 176.87 3.85 21.51
C LEU A 728 178.14 3.17 20.96
N ASN A 729 178.03 2.56 19.79
CA ASN A 729 179.13 1.86 19.11
C ASN A 729 180.26 2.81 18.68
N VAL A 730 179.94 4.06 18.29
CA VAL A 730 180.94 5.07 17.87
C VAL A 730 181.76 5.59 19.05
N LEU A 731 181.17 5.72 20.24
CA LEU A 731 181.88 6.12 21.45
C LEU A 731 182.88 5.03 21.90
N GLN A 732 182.47 3.75 21.84
CA GLN A 732 183.28 2.60 22.21
C GLN A 732 184.62 2.55 21.47
N ALA A 733 184.62 2.81 20.16
CA ALA A 733 185.81 2.72 19.30
C ALA A 733 186.88 3.78 19.65
N LYS A 734 186.47 5.01 20.01
CA LYS A 734 187.40 6.12 20.32
C LYS A 734 188.25 5.85 21.57
N LYS A 735 187.71 5.13 22.56
CA LYS A 735 188.43 4.80 23.80
C LYS A 735 189.63 3.89 23.57
N GLY A 736 189.49 2.89 22.69
CA GLY A 736 190.52 1.87 22.46
C GLY A 736 191.83 2.43 21.87
N VAL A 737 191.76 3.51 21.07
CA VAL A 737 192.95 4.10 20.42
C VAL A 737 193.86 4.78 21.44
N LYS A 738 193.30 5.62 22.32
CA LYS A 738 194.08 6.42 23.30
C LYS A 738 194.80 5.56 24.34
N GLN A 739 194.25 4.38 24.64
CA GLN A 739 194.81 3.44 25.61
C GLN A 739 196.18 2.86 25.15
N ALA A 740 196.45 2.82 23.84
CA ALA A 740 197.71 2.31 23.29
C ALA A 740 198.88 3.31 23.43
N ASP A 741 198.64 4.61 23.24
CA ASP A 741 199.68 5.65 23.27
C ASP A 741 200.34 5.77 24.66
N VAL A 742 199.54 5.65 25.72
CA VAL A 742 200.00 5.69 27.12
C VAL A 742 201.01 4.58 27.42
N ALA A 743 200.77 3.38 26.91
CA ALA A 743 201.64 2.22 27.13
C ALA A 743 203.03 2.40 26.50
N ALA A 744 203.09 2.96 25.27
CA ALA A 744 204.34 3.15 24.55
C ALA A 744 205.31 4.12 25.27
N LYS A 745 204.80 5.19 25.90
CA LYS A 745 205.63 6.20 26.57
C LYS A 745 206.27 5.71 27.87
N LYS A 746 205.57 4.89 28.67
CA LYS A 746 206.10 4.35 29.94
C LYS A 746 207.34 3.48 29.75
N THR A 747 207.48 2.80 28.61
CA THR A 747 208.66 2.00 28.25
C THR A 747 209.93 2.86 28.06
N VAL A 748 209.79 4.04 27.45
CA VAL A 748 210.93 4.94 27.17
C VAL A 748 211.49 5.56 28.46
N LEU A 749 210.60 5.95 29.39
CA LEU A 749 210.96 6.54 30.68
C LEU A 749 211.96 5.68 31.46
N LYS A 750 211.72 4.36 31.49
CA LYS A 750 212.55 3.42 32.25
C LYS A 750 213.99 3.31 31.73
N SER A 751 214.17 3.36 30.40
CA SER A 751 215.52 3.30 29.80
C SER A 751 216.41 4.50 30.16
N LEU A 752 215.82 5.66 30.49
CA LEU A 752 216.58 6.84 30.92
C LEU A 752 216.99 6.75 32.40
N GLN A 753 216.19 6.08 33.22
CA GLN A 753 216.48 5.84 34.64
C GLN A 753 217.67 4.89 34.81
N ASP A 754 217.73 3.80 34.02
CA ASP A 754 218.82 2.83 34.09
C ASP A 754 220.19 3.44 33.71
N GLN A 755 220.23 4.37 32.74
CA GLN A 755 221.47 5.07 32.35
C GLN A 755 222.03 5.97 33.46
N LEU A 756 221.17 6.57 34.30
CA LEU A 756 221.61 7.45 35.39
C LEU A 756 222.37 6.67 36.48
N ALA A 757 221.99 5.42 36.74
CA ALA A 757 222.61 4.56 37.75
C ALA A 757 224.06 4.20 37.39
N ASP A 758 224.35 3.90 36.13
CA ASP A 758 225.71 3.56 35.66
C ASP A 758 226.68 4.75 35.79
N VAL A 759 226.19 5.98 35.58
CA VAL A 759 226.96 7.22 35.82
C VAL A 759 227.28 7.40 37.30
N GLN A 760 226.30 7.22 38.20
CA GLN A 760 226.52 7.34 39.65
C GLN A 760 227.51 6.29 40.18
N SER A 761 227.43 5.05 39.68
CA SER A 761 228.35 3.96 40.07
C SER A 761 229.82 4.28 39.75
N LYS A 762 230.08 4.94 38.61
CA LYS A 762 231.43 5.39 38.23
C LYS A 762 232.00 6.48 39.13
N ILE A 763 231.17 7.41 39.61
CA ILE A 763 231.58 8.46 40.56
C ILE A 763 232.11 7.81 41.86
N ALA A 764 231.36 6.84 42.41
CA ALA A 764 231.73 6.17 43.66
C ALA A 764 233.05 5.38 43.58
N LEU A 765 233.39 4.84 42.40
CA LEU A 765 234.66 4.13 42.18
C LEU A 765 235.88 5.07 42.14
N ILE A 766 235.73 6.30 41.63
CA ILE A 766 236.79 7.31 41.64
C ILE A 766 237.03 7.81 43.07
N ASP A 767 235.96 8.13 43.81
CA ASP A 767 236.05 8.51 45.23
C ASP A 767 236.78 7.41 46.06
N GLY A 768 236.58 6.14 45.72
CA GLY A 768 237.24 4.99 46.34
C GLY A 768 238.78 4.95 46.18
N GLN A 769 239.34 5.47 45.08
CA GLN A 769 240.81 5.47 44.88
C GLN A 769 241.54 6.50 45.76
N ILE A 770 240.84 7.51 46.27
CA ILE A 770 241.46 8.68 46.93
C ILE A 770 241.89 8.39 48.37
N VAL A 771 241.21 7.47 49.08
CA VAL A 771 241.23 7.41 50.56
C VAL A 771 242.36 6.57 51.17
N LEU A 772 242.89 5.56 50.48
CA LEU A 772 243.75 4.51 51.10
C LEU A 772 245.28 4.64 50.89
N GLY A 773 245.78 5.75 50.34
CA GLY A 773 247.21 6.10 50.35
C GLY A 773 248.14 5.30 49.41
N GLY A 774 247.65 4.22 48.79
CA GLY A 774 248.32 3.46 47.74
C GLY A 774 248.96 2.16 48.22
N CYS A 775 248.25 1.05 48.07
CA CYS A 775 248.83 -0.28 48.14
C CYS A 775 248.10 -1.27 47.21
N VAL A 776 248.72 -2.43 47.01
CA VAL A 776 248.22 -3.55 46.22
C VAL A 776 247.08 -4.25 46.97
N VAL A 777 245.92 -4.41 46.31
CA VAL A 777 245.40 -5.74 45.92
C VAL A 777 244.90 -5.65 44.47
N LYS A 778 244.70 -6.81 43.85
CA LYS A 778 244.09 -7.02 42.53
C LYS A 778 242.57 -6.82 42.57
#